data_AF-A0A3D5D521-F1
#
_entry.id   AF-A0A3D5D521-F1
#
_cell.length_a   1.000
_cell.length_b   1.000
_cell.length_c   1.000
_cell.angle_alpha   90.00
_cell.angle_beta   90.00
_cell.angle_gamma   90.00
#
_symmetry.space_group_name_H-M   'P 1'
#
loop_
_entity.id
_entity.type
_entity.pdbx_description
1 polymer ?
#
loop_
_entity_poly.entity_id
_entity_poly.type
_entity_poly.pdbx_seq_one_letter_code
_entity_poly.pdbx_strand_id
1 'polypeptide(L)'
;LPDLPTAYLEGETKLMTFLNSILLWGGLAVSIPIIIHFLNRRKFKKVSWAAMKFVRISVDQNQRRMKLEDLLLLLIRCAIVALLALVLARPALTTGDSVMGAAPVSSVVVMDNSFSMDLKDSDDQTAFEQARLAAKATLDALPSGSSASFLLASDRAQDVIEVPTFDLNQVKEEIDRARVSNHSTDMLPALKRAVDILGKRSGVQKEIYVITDGQKSGWSQENDIAKLVADAKADKVQVHFIRVGQGGGEVGTADNLAITRMDVADGLTPINRSLKIDVEVANYFKADKSVRVGLFVDGSESPVDSLEINVPGENSQFVSLYTQFKEKGFHTVRAALLGEAGDRLEADNENRLVVRAVDKVKVMLVDGAPTNGDGESFFLNVLFNGEPDHYTEATVETPAGFTSGGLDPEDITAIFFTNVPSLTGDQVKALENYLRAGGGVFFFPGDQVDVGFYNDTLHVKHGILPSEWGAIQGDASSDEKPIFFQSGGFEHPVSALWNNPELKDLRETRTYQYLALSETAAKGAKKVTEAGPSEVVLRYKAPDGKAANAGPPAVMERKWGAGRVFQFSSTADTDWTNLPIRAASVLPLVYRMVGSVQSNRDSNLNLRAGQPFQFVLQPGETDKKGEVSFEKLAQTNVISPEQINDLPVLEFNDTHQAGFYTFQLVGDAGRTQQFVVKHDTRESDLTMATDAEISATGNLINWKTTADFNKALSKNRFGAEYWFLIFLGILALVGLETYLAQKFSQAK
;
A
#
# COMPACT_ATOMS: atom_id res chain seq x y z
N LEU A 1 10.06 -29.95 55.83
CA LEU A 1 8.62 -29.94 56.12
C LEU A 1 7.99 -28.92 55.19
N PRO A 2 7.11 -29.37 54.27
CA PRO A 2 6.56 -28.56 53.19
C PRO A 2 5.32 -27.79 53.68
N ASP A 3 5.17 -26.55 53.22
CA ASP A 3 3.90 -25.85 53.27
C ASP A 3 3.08 -26.19 52.02
N LEU A 4 1.86 -26.66 52.28
CA LEU A 4 0.90 -27.21 51.34
C LEU A 4 0.32 -26.11 50.42
N PRO A 5 -0.05 -26.45 49.17
CA PRO A 5 -0.78 -25.55 48.28
C PRO A 5 -2.27 -25.54 48.65
N THR A 6 -2.83 -24.35 48.86
CA THR A 6 -4.28 -24.11 48.86
C THR A 6 -4.81 -24.28 47.44
N ALA A 7 -5.37 -25.47 47.16
CA ALA A 7 -6.19 -25.71 45.99
C ALA A 7 -7.50 -24.91 46.11
N TYR A 8 -7.59 -23.81 45.37
CA TYR A 8 -8.88 -23.20 45.05
C TYR A 8 -9.54 -24.06 43.96
N LEU A 9 -10.54 -24.84 44.35
CA LEU A 9 -11.49 -25.45 43.43
C LEU A 9 -12.39 -24.33 42.88
N GLU A 10 -11.95 -23.67 41.81
CA GLU A 10 -12.89 -23.00 40.90
C GLU A 10 -13.67 -24.10 40.18
N GLY A 11 -14.85 -24.42 40.70
CA GLY A 11 -15.84 -25.15 39.92
C GLY A 11 -16.25 -24.27 38.76
N GLU A 12 -15.77 -24.58 37.55
CA GLU A 12 -16.29 -24.01 36.30
C GLU A 12 -17.82 -24.15 36.30
N THR A 13 -18.53 -23.06 36.56
CA THR A 13 -19.97 -22.99 36.30
C THR A 13 -20.15 -23.07 34.79
N LYS A 14 -20.50 -24.26 34.29
CA LYS A 14 -20.90 -24.49 32.89
C LYS A 14 -22.06 -23.56 32.54
N LEU A 15 -21.77 -22.46 31.83
CA LEU A 15 -22.76 -21.51 31.35
C LEU A 15 -23.37 -22.05 30.04
N MET A 16 -24.63 -22.51 30.10
CA MET A 16 -25.42 -22.75 28.88
C MET A 16 -25.78 -21.41 28.25
N THR A 17 -25.50 -21.26 26.96
CA THR A 17 -25.93 -20.11 26.16
C THR A 17 -26.97 -20.57 25.13
N PHE A 18 -27.92 -19.70 24.79
CA PHE A 18 -28.96 -19.98 23.80
C PHE A 18 -28.76 -19.07 22.59
N LEU A 19 -28.68 -19.66 21.39
CA LEU A 19 -28.52 -18.89 20.15
C LEU A 19 -29.74 -18.00 19.87
N ASN A 20 -30.94 -18.49 20.22
CA ASN A 20 -32.20 -17.76 20.04
C ASN A 20 -32.96 -17.63 21.37
N SER A 21 -32.48 -16.76 22.26
CA SER A 21 -33.05 -16.55 23.60
C SER A 21 -34.53 -16.14 23.59
N ILE A 22 -35.00 -15.46 22.54
CA ILE A 22 -36.42 -15.07 22.42
C ILE A 22 -37.37 -16.26 22.24
N LEU A 23 -36.90 -17.37 21.65
CA LEU A 23 -37.71 -18.55 21.40
C LEU A 23 -38.00 -19.35 22.67
N LEU A 24 -37.30 -19.07 23.78
CA LEU A 24 -37.63 -19.64 25.10
C LEU A 24 -39.02 -19.23 25.58
N TRP A 25 -39.54 -18.08 25.14
CA TRP A 25 -40.94 -17.69 25.39
C TRP A 25 -41.96 -18.66 24.77
N GLY A 26 -41.56 -19.42 23.75
CA GLY A 26 -42.34 -20.54 23.21
C GLY A 26 -42.68 -21.61 24.26
N GLY A 27 -41.93 -21.69 25.37
CA GLY A 27 -42.25 -22.56 26.51
C GLY A 27 -43.61 -22.28 27.15
N LEU A 28 -44.17 -21.07 26.97
CA LEU A 28 -45.54 -20.77 27.41
C LEU A 28 -46.60 -21.65 26.73
N ALA A 29 -46.31 -22.24 25.57
CA ALA A 29 -47.19 -23.17 24.89
C ALA A 29 -47.47 -24.45 25.72
N VAL A 30 -46.66 -24.77 26.73
CA VAL A 30 -46.92 -25.86 27.69
C VAL A 30 -48.26 -25.66 28.43
N SER A 31 -48.75 -24.42 28.53
CA SER A 31 -50.06 -24.12 29.09
C SER A 31 -51.22 -24.72 28.26
N ILE A 32 -51.04 -24.95 26.95
CA ILE A 32 -52.11 -25.43 26.05
C ILE A 32 -52.60 -26.84 26.46
N PRO A 33 -51.74 -27.87 26.58
CA PRO A 33 -52.18 -29.19 27.08
C PRO A 33 -52.86 -29.14 28.45
N ILE A 34 -52.37 -28.29 29.36
CA ILE A 34 -52.90 -28.14 30.72
C ILE A 34 -54.32 -27.56 30.67
N ILE A 35 -54.52 -26.48 29.91
CA ILE A 35 -55.83 -25.83 29.74
C ILE A 35 -56.83 -26.80 29.10
N ILE A 36 -56.42 -27.51 28.03
CA ILE A 36 -57.26 -28.52 27.37
C ILE A 36 -57.64 -29.64 28.35
N HIS A 37 -56.71 -30.12 29.18
CA HIS A 37 -56.98 -31.14 30.18
C HIS A 37 -58.04 -30.70 31.21
N PHE A 38 -57.95 -29.45 31.69
CA PHE A 38 -58.96 -28.91 32.62
C PHE A 38 -60.33 -28.70 31.96
N LEU A 39 -60.38 -28.27 30.70
CA LEU A 39 -61.63 -28.08 29.95
C LEU A 39 -62.33 -29.42 29.65
N ASN A 40 -61.58 -30.47 29.30
CA ASN A 40 -62.15 -31.79 29.02
C ASN A 40 -62.62 -32.55 30.26
N ARG A 41 -62.30 -32.07 31.46
CA ARG A 41 -62.75 -32.65 32.73
C ARG A 41 -64.25 -32.44 33.03
N ARG A 42 -64.97 -31.73 32.16
CA ARG A 42 -66.41 -31.48 32.28
C ARG A 42 -67.19 -32.20 31.18
N LYS A 43 -67.63 -33.43 31.44
CA LYS A 43 -68.89 -34.01 30.92
C LYS A 43 -69.14 -35.40 31.52
N PHE A 44 -70.26 -35.55 32.25
CA PHE A 44 -71.25 -36.63 32.09
C PHE A 44 -72.58 -36.18 32.72
N LYS A 45 -73.66 -36.16 31.91
CA LYS A 45 -75.04 -36.12 32.42
C LYS A 45 -75.33 -37.45 33.09
N LYS A 46 -75.59 -37.44 34.40
CA LYS A 46 -76.08 -38.62 35.13
C LYS A 46 -77.54 -38.86 34.76
N VAL A 47 -77.85 -40.01 34.19
CA VAL A 47 -79.23 -40.51 34.10
C VAL A 47 -79.42 -41.52 35.23
N SER A 48 -80.44 -41.31 36.06
CA SER A 48 -80.73 -42.16 37.22
C SER A 48 -81.49 -43.42 36.78
N TRP A 49 -80.95 -44.60 37.06
CA TRP A 49 -81.69 -45.86 37.03
C TRP A 49 -81.43 -46.68 38.30
N ALA A 50 -82.41 -47.48 38.73
CA ALA A 50 -82.70 -47.78 40.13
C ALA A 50 -81.96 -48.98 40.78
N ALA A 51 -80.84 -49.47 40.24
CA ALA A 51 -80.11 -50.61 40.82
C ALA A 51 -78.57 -50.39 40.87
N MET A 52 -78.06 -49.68 41.89
CA MET A 52 -76.63 -49.29 42.00
C MET A 52 -75.83 -49.94 43.14
N LYS A 53 -76.34 -50.98 43.82
CA LYS A 53 -75.70 -51.48 45.05
C LYS A 53 -74.50 -52.44 44.82
N PHE A 54 -74.29 -52.96 43.60
CA PHE A 54 -73.19 -53.90 43.31
C PHE A 54 -72.10 -53.39 42.34
N VAL A 55 -72.27 -52.23 41.69
CA VAL A 55 -71.29 -51.68 40.74
C VAL A 55 -70.27 -50.74 41.41
N ARG A 56 -70.58 -50.18 42.59
CA ARG A 56 -69.73 -49.18 43.26
C ARG A 56 -68.40 -49.70 43.80
N ILE A 57 -68.27 -51.01 44.03
CA ILE A 57 -67.04 -51.60 44.59
C ILE A 57 -65.95 -51.81 43.50
N SER A 58 -66.32 -51.81 42.22
CA SER A 58 -65.38 -51.96 41.09
C SER A 58 -64.95 -50.61 40.47
N VAL A 59 -65.73 -49.54 40.67
CA VAL A 59 -65.46 -48.22 40.06
C VAL A 59 -64.40 -47.40 40.85
N ASP A 60 -64.27 -47.59 42.17
CA ASP A 60 -63.31 -46.81 42.97
C ASP A 60 -61.84 -47.27 42.80
N GLN A 61 -61.60 -48.53 42.43
CA GLN A 61 -60.24 -49.00 42.11
C GLN A 61 -59.78 -48.56 40.70
N ASN A 62 -60.70 -48.48 39.73
CA ASN A 62 -60.33 -48.09 38.35
C ASN A 62 -60.19 -46.56 38.16
N GLN A 63 -60.87 -45.74 38.97
CA GLN A 63 -60.71 -44.28 38.91
C GLN A 63 -59.32 -43.77 39.31
N ARG A 64 -58.64 -44.44 40.26
CA ARG A 64 -57.27 -44.05 40.64
C ARG A 64 -56.27 -44.35 39.52
N ARG A 65 -56.41 -45.50 38.88
CA ARG A 65 -55.57 -45.90 37.74
C ARG A 65 -55.77 -44.98 36.54
N MET A 66 -57.01 -44.68 36.16
CA MET A 66 -57.31 -43.74 35.07
C MET A 66 -56.77 -42.32 35.33
N LYS A 67 -56.84 -41.83 36.57
CA LYS A 67 -56.27 -40.52 36.93
C LYS A 67 -54.74 -40.48 36.82
N LEU A 68 -54.07 -41.59 37.13
CA LEU A 68 -52.61 -41.70 36.99
C LEU A 68 -52.20 -41.82 35.51
N GLU A 69 -52.93 -42.59 34.71
CA GLU A 69 -52.70 -42.73 33.27
C GLU A 69 -52.90 -41.41 32.51
N ASP A 70 -53.99 -40.68 32.81
CA ASP A 70 -54.25 -39.35 32.22
C ASP A 70 -53.22 -38.30 32.67
N LEU A 71 -52.77 -38.34 33.92
CA LEU A 71 -51.73 -37.44 34.44
C LEU A 71 -50.38 -37.70 33.77
N LEU A 72 -50.04 -38.96 33.54
CA LEU A 72 -48.79 -39.36 32.91
C LEU A 72 -48.76 -38.95 31.42
N LEU A 73 -49.87 -39.14 30.69
CA LEU A 73 -50.00 -38.63 29.32
C LEU A 73 -49.92 -37.10 29.26
N LEU A 74 -50.51 -36.40 30.24
CA LEU A 74 -50.42 -34.94 30.32
C LEU A 74 -48.97 -34.47 30.52
N LEU A 75 -48.23 -35.12 31.43
CA LEU A 75 -46.82 -34.80 31.68
C LEU A 75 -45.96 -35.02 30.43
N ILE A 76 -46.17 -36.11 29.69
CA ILE A 76 -45.44 -36.37 28.44
C ILE A 76 -45.76 -35.31 27.38
N ARG A 77 -47.02 -34.90 27.22
CA ARG A 77 -47.41 -33.83 26.28
C ARG A 77 -46.79 -32.48 26.66
N CYS A 78 -46.76 -32.15 27.95
CA CYS A 78 -46.09 -30.96 28.44
C CYS A 78 -44.57 -31.02 28.18
N ALA A 79 -43.95 -32.18 28.41
CA ALA A 79 -42.52 -32.40 28.15
C ALA A 79 -42.18 -32.27 26.66
N ILE A 80 -43.01 -32.80 25.76
CA ILE A 80 -42.83 -32.65 24.30
C ILE A 80 -42.82 -31.17 23.91
N VAL A 81 -43.81 -30.39 24.36
CA VAL A 81 -43.91 -28.96 24.03
C VAL A 81 -42.74 -28.17 24.63
N ALA A 82 -42.35 -28.46 25.87
CA ALA A 82 -41.21 -27.83 26.52
C ALA A 82 -39.89 -28.12 25.79
N LEU A 83 -39.65 -29.39 25.41
CA LEU A 83 -38.46 -29.79 24.66
C LEU A 83 -38.45 -29.19 23.25
N LEU A 84 -39.61 -29.01 22.62
CA LEU A 84 -39.71 -28.40 21.29
C LEU A 84 -39.33 -26.91 21.33
N ALA A 85 -39.78 -26.17 22.36
CA ALA A 85 -39.31 -24.81 22.62
C ALA A 85 -37.78 -24.79 22.89
N LEU A 86 -37.26 -25.78 23.62
CA LEU A 86 -35.83 -25.92 23.89
C LEU A 86 -35.02 -26.20 22.60
N VAL A 87 -35.51 -27.06 21.71
CA VAL A 87 -34.88 -27.35 20.40
C VAL A 87 -34.79 -26.08 19.55
N LEU A 88 -35.87 -25.30 19.50
CA LEU A 88 -35.91 -24.05 18.74
C LEU A 88 -34.99 -22.97 19.34
N ALA A 89 -34.84 -22.94 20.67
CA ALA A 89 -33.91 -22.05 21.35
C ALA A 89 -32.43 -22.42 21.12
N ARG A 90 -32.14 -23.62 20.59
CA ARG A 90 -30.80 -24.16 20.30
C ARG A 90 -29.79 -23.93 21.44
N PRO A 91 -29.88 -24.71 22.54
CA PRO A 91 -28.92 -24.63 23.64
C PRO A 91 -27.53 -25.07 23.18
N ALA A 92 -26.53 -24.24 23.48
CA ALA A 92 -25.12 -24.50 23.25
C ALA A 92 -24.36 -24.53 24.59
N LEU A 93 -23.55 -25.57 24.79
CA LEU A 93 -22.62 -25.69 25.91
C LEU A 93 -21.22 -25.31 25.45
N THR A 94 -20.51 -24.53 26.27
CA THR A 94 -19.20 -23.96 25.96
C THR A 94 -18.02 -24.94 26.11
N THR A 95 -18.24 -26.19 26.53
CA THR A 95 -17.12 -27.13 26.75
C THR A 95 -17.52 -28.59 26.54
N GLY A 96 -16.90 -29.26 25.55
CA GLY A 96 -16.96 -30.70 25.34
C GLY A 96 -16.61 -31.10 23.90
N ASP A 97 -15.76 -32.13 23.75
CA ASP A 97 -15.54 -32.80 22.47
C ASP A 97 -16.89 -33.33 21.95
N SER A 98 -17.40 -32.70 20.90
CA SER A 98 -18.69 -33.02 20.30
C SER A 98 -18.55 -34.26 19.42
N VAL A 99 -19.35 -35.29 19.72
CA VAL A 99 -19.56 -36.47 18.85
C VAL A 99 -20.42 -36.10 17.62
N MET A 100 -20.94 -34.87 17.50
CA MET A 100 -21.97 -34.51 16.51
C MET A 100 -21.77 -33.18 15.74
N GLY A 101 -20.54 -32.67 15.67
CA GLY A 101 -20.18 -31.53 14.81
C GLY A 101 -20.23 -30.16 15.52
N ALA A 102 -19.51 -29.19 14.94
CA ALA A 102 -19.39 -27.81 15.41
C ALA A 102 -20.45 -26.89 14.77
N ALA A 103 -20.78 -25.77 15.42
CA ALA A 103 -21.75 -24.79 14.89
C ALA A 103 -21.26 -24.09 13.60
N PRO A 104 -22.14 -23.75 12.65
CA PRO A 104 -21.77 -23.00 11.45
C PRO A 104 -21.15 -21.64 11.78
N VAL A 105 -20.19 -21.21 10.96
CA VAL A 105 -19.48 -19.94 11.13
C VAL A 105 -19.61 -19.06 9.89
N SER A 106 -19.53 -17.75 10.09
CA SER A 106 -19.29 -16.79 9.02
C SER A 106 -17.82 -16.40 9.08
N SER A 107 -17.03 -16.78 8.08
CA SER A 107 -15.59 -16.54 8.05
C SER A 107 -15.15 -15.55 6.99
N VAL A 108 -14.01 -14.90 7.24
CA VAL A 108 -13.23 -14.18 6.23
C VAL A 108 -11.87 -14.84 6.15
N VAL A 109 -11.48 -15.30 4.96
CA VAL A 109 -10.11 -15.75 4.67
C VAL A 109 -9.35 -14.57 4.06
N VAL A 110 -8.33 -14.11 4.75
CA VAL A 110 -7.38 -13.09 4.29
C VAL A 110 -6.10 -13.82 3.93
N MET A 111 -5.67 -13.72 2.68
CA MET A 111 -4.43 -14.33 2.21
C MET A 111 -3.46 -13.25 1.78
N ASP A 112 -2.30 -13.26 2.39
CA ASP A 112 -1.18 -12.42 2.02
C ASP A 112 -0.74 -12.72 0.59
N ASN A 113 -0.61 -11.67 -0.21
CA ASN A 113 -0.11 -11.74 -1.57
C ASN A 113 0.95 -10.67 -1.82
N SER A 114 1.63 -10.21 -0.78
CA SER A 114 2.80 -9.34 -0.90
C SER A 114 3.95 -9.99 -1.65
N PHE A 115 4.94 -9.18 -1.99
CA PHE A 115 6.12 -9.60 -2.73
C PHE A 115 6.89 -10.76 -2.06
N SER A 116 7.01 -10.74 -0.72
CA SER A 116 7.74 -11.75 0.03
C SER A 116 7.14 -13.15 -0.06
N MET A 117 5.85 -13.24 -0.39
CA MET A 117 5.17 -14.53 -0.53
C MET A 117 5.71 -15.36 -1.70
N ASP A 118 6.50 -14.77 -2.60
CA ASP A 118 7.22 -15.48 -3.67
C ASP A 118 8.51 -16.18 -3.17
N LEU A 119 8.88 -15.98 -1.90
CA LEU A 119 10.04 -16.64 -1.28
C LEU A 119 9.88 -18.15 -1.32
N LYS A 120 10.85 -18.82 -1.93
CA LYS A 120 10.90 -20.27 -2.05
C LYS A 120 11.48 -20.93 -0.80
N ASP A 121 10.94 -22.10 -0.45
CA ASP A 121 11.52 -22.97 0.56
C ASP A 121 12.60 -23.90 -0.01
N SER A 122 13.08 -24.85 0.80
CA SER A 122 14.07 -25.84 0.38
C SER A 122 13.55 -26.85 -0.65
N ASP A 123 12.23 -26.99 -0.78
CA ASP A 123 11.55 -27.88 -1.72
C ASP A 123 11.09 -27.11 -2.98
N ASP A 124 11.59 -25.88 -3.19
CA ASP A 124 11.26 -24.96 -4.30
C ASP A 124 9.77 -24.55 -4.34
N GLN A 125 9.05 -24.67 -3.22
CA GLN A 125 7.67 -24.18 -3.08
C GLN A 125 7.65 -22.77 -2.49
N THR A 126 6.84 -21.89 -3.06
CA THR A 126 6.71 -20.52 -2.54
C THR A 126 5.81 -20.46 -1.31
N ALA A 127 6.02 -19.48 -0.43
CA ALA A 127 5.13 -19.23 0.70
C ALA A 127 3.68 -18.99 0.23
N PHE A 128 3.47 -18.42 -0.96
CA PHE A 128 2.15 -18.24 -1.57
C PHE A 128 1.47 -19.56 -1.95
N GLU A 129 2.21 -20.53 -2.48
CA GLU A 129 1.68 -21.86 -2.76
C GLU A 129 1.24 -22.56 -1.46
N GLN A 130 2.05 -22.44 -0.40
CA GLN A 130 1.68 -22.92 0.93
C GLN A 130 0.46 -22.18 1.48
N ALA A 131 0.35 -20.87 1.26
CA ALA A 131 -0.81 -20.06 1.64
C ALA A 131 -2.10 -20.53 0.98
N ARG A 132 -2.06 -20.83 -0.33
CA ARG A 132 -3.21 -21.41 -1.05
C ARG A 132 -3.64 -22.74 -0.45
N LEU A 133 -2.68 -23.63 -0.14
CA LEU A 133 -2.97 -24.92 0.50
C LEU A 133 -3.58 -24.73 1.89
N ALA A 134 -3.03 -23.83 2.69
CA ALA A 134 -3.53 -23.50 4.03
C ALA A 134 -4.94 -22.87 3.96
N ALA A 135 -5.21 -22.01 2.99
CA ALA A 135 -6.52 -21.40 2.77
C ALA A 135 -7.57 -22.44 2.41
N LYS A 136 -7.25 -23.33 1.47
CA LYS A 136 -8.15 -24.43 1.07
C LYS A 136 -8.42 -25.38 2.23
N ALA A 137 -7.40 -25.75 2.99
CA ALA A 137 -7.57 -26.59 4.17
C ALA A 137 -8.39 -25.91 5.28
N THR A 138 -8.24 -24.59 5.44
CA THR A 138 -9.07 -23.80 6.35
C THR A 138 -10.54 -23.89 5.93
N LEU A 139 -10.83 -23.74 4.63
CA LEU A 139 -12.19 -23.88 4.08
C LEU A 139 -12.73 -25.31 4.26
N ASP A 140 -11.91 -26.34 4.03
CA ASP A 140 -12.28 -27.74 4.22
C ASP A 140 -12.57 -28.08 5.68
N ALA A 141 -11.88 -27.41 6.60
CA ALA A 141 -12.12 -27.59 8.02
C ALA A 141 -13.42 -26.93 8.48
N LEU A 142 -13.99 -25.96 7.76
CA LEU A 142 -15.17 -25.21 8.22
C LEU A 142 -16.36 -26.15 8.50
N PRO A 143 -17.15 -25.89 9.55
CA PRO A 143 -18.35 -26.68 9.84
C PRO A 143 -19.37 -26.61 8.69
N SER A 144 -20.15 -27.68 8.50
CA SER A 144 -21.18 -27.72 7.45
C SER A 144 -22.19 -26.58 7.62
N GLY A 145 -22.50 -25.87 6.52
CA GLY A 145 -23.40 -24.71 6.54
C GLY A 145 -22.72 -23.37 6.84
N SER A 146 -21.39 -23.35 6.95
CA SER A 146 -20.60 -22.12 7.07
C SER A 146 -20.54 -21.34 5.76
N SER A 147 -20.27 -20.04 5.85
CA SER A 147 -20.05 -19.16 4.70
C SER A 147 -18.69 -18.48 4.81
N ALA A 148 -18.01 -18.24 3.69
CA ALA A 148 -16.69 -17.61 3.65
C ALA A 148 -16.64 -16.46 2.63
N SER A 149 -15.97 -15.36 3.00
CA SER A 149 -15.46 -14.34 2.08
C SER A 149 -13.95 -14.50 1.90
N PHE A 150 -13.39 -13.89 0.85
CA PHE A 150 -11.98 -14.01 0.52
C PHE A 150 -11.38 -12.66 0.14
N LEU A 151 -10.29 -12.31 0.82
CA LEU A 151 -9.54 -11.07 0.64
C LEU A 151 -8.07 -11.40 0.34
N LEU A 152 -7.45 -10.59 -0.50
CA LEU A 152 -5.99 -10.54 -0.61
C LEU A 152 -5.45 -9.36 0.21
N ALA A 153 -4.30 -9.55 0.83
CA ALA A 153 -3.64 -8.57 1.67
C ALA A 153 -2.23 -8.25 1.16
N SER A 154 -1.99 -6.95 1.00
CA SER A 154 -0.67 -6.34 0.78
C SER A 154 -0.68 -5.01 1.56
N ASP A 155 -0.08 -3.94 1.03
CA ASP A 155 -0.29 -2.54 1.44
C ASP A 155 -1.75 -2.06 1.32
N ARG A 156 -2.63 -2.89 0.75
CA ARG A 156 -4.07 -2.65 0.61
C ARG A 156 -4.86 -3.93 0.86
N ALA A 157 -6.16 -3.75 1.11
CA ALA A 157 -7.12 -4.84 1.08
C ALA A 157 -7.76 -4.94 -0.31
N GLN A 158 -7.73 -6.12 -0.91
CA GLN A 158 -8.47 -6.40 -2.15
C GLN A 158 -9.60 -7.39 -1.87
N ASP A 159 -10.84 -6.93 -2.07
CA ASP A 159 -12.01 -7.80 -1.99
C ASP A 159 -12.09 -8.68 -3.23
N VAL A 160 -11.80 -9.98 -3.10
CA VAL A 160 -12.00 -10.96 -4.19
C VAL A 160 -13.43 -11.50 -4.12
N ILE A 161 -13.89 -11.84 -2.91
CA ILE A 161 -15.28 -12.15 -2.61
C ILE A 161 -15.69 -11.31 -1.41
N GLU A 162 -16.35 -10.17 -1.66
CA GLU A 162 -16.73 -9.21 -0.62
C GLU A 162 -17.77 -9.80 0.37
N VAL A 163 -18.79 -10.49 -0.16
CA VAL A 163 -19.90 -11.00 0.64
C VAL A 163 -19.70 -12.50 0.92
N PRO A 164 -19.71 -12.95 2.19
CA PRO A 164 -19.56 -14.36 2.51
C PRO A 164 -20.56 -15.25 1.76
N THR A 165 -20.04 -16.18 0.96
CA THR A 165 -20.82 -17.14 0.17
C THR A 165 -20.86 -18.48 0.89
N PHE A 166 -21.96 -19.22 0.72
CA PHE A 166 -22.06 -20.62 1.18
C PHE A 166 -21.42 -21.61 0.19
N ASP A 167 -21.11 -21.14 -1.03
CA ASP A 167 -20.39 -21.94 -2.02
C ASP A 167 -18.88 -21.86 -1.77
N LEU A 168 -18.38 -22.73 -0.91
CA LEU A 168 -16.95 -22.78 -0.59
C LEU A 168 -16.08 -23.20 -1.79
N ASN A 169 -16.66 -23.85 -2.81
CA ASN A 169 -15.91 -24.21 -4.02
C ASN A 169 -15.60 -22.97 -4.85
N GLN A 170 -16.55 -22.02 -4.95
CA GLN A 170 -16.29 -20.71 -5.56
C GLN A 170 -15.09 -20.01 -4.90
N VAL A 171 -15.01 -20.05 -3.56
CA VAL A 171 -13.90 -19.44 -2.83
C VAL A 171 -12.57 -20.13 -3.16
N LYS A 172 -12.56 -21.46 -3.27
CA LYS A 172 -11.36 -22.23 -3.65
C LYS A 172 -10.90 -21.92 -5.07
N GLU A 173 -11.82 -21.75 -6.02
CA GLU A 173 -11.49 -21.36 -7.39
C GLU A 173 -10.85 -19.96 -7.44
N GLU A 174 -11.33 -19.02 -6.65
CA GLU A 174 -10.73 -17.69 -6.57
C GLU A 174 -9.35 -17.71 -5.88
N ILE A 175 -9.14 -18.57 -4.87
CA ILE A 175 -7.82 -18.82 -4.29
C ILE A 175 -6.83 -19.35 -5.35
N ASP A 176 -7.29 -20.21 -6.26
CA ASP A 176 -6.46 -20.74 -7.36
C ASP A 176 -6.10 -19.68 -8.40
N ARG A 177 -6.99 -18.71 -8.63
CA ARG A 177 -6.77 -17.60 -9.57
C ARG A 177 -5.92 -16.47 -8.99
N ALA A 178 -5.90 -16.31 -7.66
CA ALA A 178 -5.11 -15.30 -6.98
C ALA A 178 -3.63 -15.38 -7.36
N ARG A 179 -2.94 -14.24 -7.44
CA ARG A 179 -1.50 -14.18 -7.78
C ARG A 179 -0.76 -13.37 -6.72
N VAL A 180 0.52 -13.68 -6.54
CA VAL A 180 1.46 -12.82 -5.81
C VAL A 180 1.49 -11.45 -6.49
N SER A 181 1.47 -10.39 -5.71
CA SER A 181 1.64 -9.01 -6.16
C SER A 181 3.05 -8.53 -5.82
N ASN A 182 3.51 -7.46 -6.47
CA ASN A 182 4.81 -6.87 -6.15
C ASN A 182 4.70 -5.69 -5.15
N HIS A 183 3.63 -5.67 -4.36
CA HIS A 183 3.39 -4.71 -3.28
C HIS A 183 4.11 -5.13 -1.99
N SER A 184 4.29 -4.17 -1.09
CA SER A 184 4.66 -4.45 0.30
C SER A 184 3.50 -5.05 1.11
N THR A 185 3.77 -5.53 2.31
CA THR A 185 2.80 -6.06 3.26
C THR A 185 2.35 -4.98 4.26
N ASP A 186 1.03 -4.79 4.44
CA ASP A 186 0.43 -4.09 5.58
C ASP A 186 -0.85 -4.81 6.01
N MET A 187 -0.83 -5.46 7.17
CA MET A 187 -1.97 -6.27 7.61
C MET A 187 -3.16 -5.45 8.08
N LEU A 188 -2.96 -4.18 8.47
CA LEU A 188 -4.02 -3.39 9.10
C LEU A 188 -5.21 -3.11 8.17
N PRO A 189 -5.04 -2.66 6.90
CA PRO A 189 -6.15 -2.46 5.98
C PRO A 189 -6.99 -3.72 5.77
N ALA A 190 -6.35 -4.87 5.57
CA ALA A 190 -7.04 -6.14 5.31
C ALA A 190 -7.80 -6.66 6.54
N LEU A 191 -7.19 -6.57 7.73
CA LEU A 191 -7.85 -6.90 8.99
C LEU A 191 -9.06 -6.01 9.26
N LYS A 192 -8.92 -4.70 9.06
CA LYS A 192 -10.04 -3.76 9.23
C LYS A 192 -11.19 -4.08 8.29
N ARG A 193 -10.88 -4.36 7.02
CA ARG A 193 -11.88 -4.78 6.03
C ARG A 193 -12.57 -6.09 6.42
N ALA A 194 -11.83 -7.07 6.91
CA ALA A 194 -12.38 -8.34 7.39
C ALA A 194 -13.34 -8.16 8.57
N VAL A 195 -12.98 -7.32 9.54
CA VAL A 195 -13.86 -6.98 10.68
C VAL A 195 -15.15 -6.30 10.19
N ASP A 196 -15.05 -5.36 9.25
CA ASP A 196 -16.21 -4.66 8.69
C ASP A 196 -17.19 -5.60 7.95
N ILE A 197 -16.67 -6.58 7.22
CA ILE A 197 -17.49 -7.60 6.52
C ILE A 197 -18.29 -8.42 7.54
N LEU A 198 -17.66 -8.85 8.64
CA LEU A 198 -18.30 -9.67 9.67
C LEU A 198 -19.17 -8.85 10.63
N GLY A 199 -18.86 -7.57 10.85
CA GLY A 199 -19.64 -6.65 11.69
C GLY A 199 -21.11 -6.56 11.27
N LYS A 200 -21.39 -6.66 9.96
CA LYS A 200 -22.73 -6.61 9.36
C LYS A 200 -23.59 -7.85 9.63
N ARG A 201 -23.06 -8.90 10.25
CA ARG A 201 -23.76 -10.18 10.50
C ARG A 201 -24.13 -10.36 11.98
N SER A 202 -25.29 -10.94 12.25
CA SER A 202 -25.76 -11.27 13.61
C SER A 202 -26.19 -12.74 13.69
N GLY A 203 -26.06 -13.34 14.89
CA GLY A 203 -26.57 -14.69 15.17
C GLY A 203 -25.71 -15.88 14.74
N VAL A 204 -24.50 -15.67 14.21
CA VAL A 204 -23.54 -16.71 13.81
C VAL A 204 -22.17 -16.40 14.40
N GLN A 205 -21.36 -17.42 14.71
CA GLN A 205 -19.96 -17.23 15.12
C GLN A 205 -19.16 -16.61 13.96
N LYS A 206 -18.23 -15.71 14.30
CA LYS A 206 -17.47 -14.92 13.34
C LYS A 206 -15.99 -15.25 13.47
N GLU A 207 -15.34 -15.60 12.37
CA GLU A 207 -13.94 -16.02 12.36
C GLU A 207 -13.18 -15.30 11.23
N ILE A 208 -11.99 -14.80 11.52
CA ILE A 208 -11.05 -14.24 10.54
C ILE A 208 -9.82 -15.13 10.52
N TYR A 209 -9.42 -15.57 9.34
CA TYR A 209 -8.23 -16.37 9.12
C TYR A 209 -7.26 -15.56 8.27
N VAL A 210 -6.16 -15.12 8.85
CA VAL A 210 -5.09 -14.39 8.14
C VAL A 210 -3.95 -15.34 7.85
N ILE A 211 -3.63 -15.54 6.59
CA ILE A 211 -2.60 -16.48 6.13
C ILE A 211 -1.46 -15.68 5.54
N THR A 212 -0.25 -15.81 6.08
CA THR A 212 0.89 -14.93 5.82
C THR A 212 2.20 -15.62 6.13
N ASP A 213 3.30 -15.17 5.53
CA ASP A 213 4.65 -15.64 5.85
C ASP A 213 5.15 -15.19 7.23
N GLY A 214 4.51 -14.16 7.81
CA GLY A 214 4.88 -13.64 9.12
C GLY A 214 6.04 -12.64 9.10
N GLN A 215 6.35 -12.01 7.97
CA GLN A 215 7.37 -10.97 7.89
C GLN A 215 7.03 -9.74 8.73
N LYS A 216 8.03 -9.18 9.41
CA LYS A 216 7.87 -8.05 10.32
C LYS A 216 7.33 -6.78 9.63
N SER A 217 7.61 -6.59 8.34
CA SER A 217 7.09 -5.50 7.51
C SER A 217 5.56 -5.35 7.66
N GLY A 218 4.83 -6.46 7.65
CA GLY A 218 3.37 -6.51 7.77
C GLY A 218 2.80 -6.08 9.13
N TRP A 219 3.63 -5.97 10.17
CA TRP A 219 3.25 -5.60 11.55
C TRP A 219 3.77 -4.20 11.95
N SER A 220 4.10 -3.35 10.98
CA SER A 220 4.55 -1.98 11.24
C SER A 220 3.61 -1.15 12.13
N GLN A 221 2.31 -1.46 12.12
CA GLN A 221 1.25 -0.83 12.92
C GLN A 221 0.76 -1.72 14.08
N GLU A 222 1.67 -2.37 14.80
CA GLU A 222 1.37 -3.38 15.84
C GLU A 222 0.32 -2.94 16.86
N ASN A 223 0.41 -1.71 17.38
CA ASN A 223 -0.54 -1.21 18.39
C ASN A 223 -1.98 -1.10 17.86
N ASP A 224 -2.14 -0.65 16.60
CA ASP A 224 -3.45 -0.50 15.98
C ASP A 224 -4.04 -1.86 15.61
N ILE A 225 -3.20 -2.79 15.15
CA ILE A 225 -3.58 -4.19 14.91
C ILE A 225 -4.05 -4.84 16.21
N ALA A 226 -3.27 -4.70 17.29
CA ALA A 226 -3.60 -5.27 18.61
C ALA A 226 -4.94 -4.73 19.14
N LYS A 227 -5.15 -3.42 19.01
CA LYS A 227 -6.42 -2.78 19.40
C LYS A 227 -7.60 -3.29 18.55
N LEU A 228 -7.43 -3.35 17.23
CA LEU A 228 -8.48 -3.83 16.34
C LEU A 228 -8.90 -5.27 16.64
N VAL A 229 -7.94 -6.16 16.91
CA VAL A 229 -8.27 -7.55 17.26
C VAL A 229 -8.90 -7.65 18.65
N ALA A 230 -8.48 -6.84 19.61
CA ALA A 230 -9.11 -6.78 20.93
C ALA A 230 -10.59 -6.33 20.83
N ASP A 231 -10.86 -5.30 20.04
CA ASP A 231 -12.21 -4.79 19.77
C ASP A 231 -13.05 -5.87 19.04
N ALA A 232 -12.47 -6.52 18.02
CA ALA A 232 -13.11 -7.62 17.29
C ALA A 232 -13.49 -8.79 18.23
N LYS A 233 -12.60 -9.14 19.18
CA LYS A 233 -12.85 -10.18 20.18
C LYS A 233 -13.99 -9.80 21.14
N ALA A 234 -14.11 -8.53 21.53
CA ALA A 234 -15.24 -8.03 22.31
C ALA A 234 -16.57 -8.20 21.55
N ASP A 235 -16.54 -8.02 20.22
CA ASP A 235 -17.67 -8.25 19.30
C ASP A 235 -17.85 -9.73 18.89
N LYS A 236 -17.20 -10.66 19.60
CA LYS A 236 -17.25 -12.11 19.38
C LYS A 236 -16.74 -12.56 18.00
N VAL A 237 -15.81 -11.81 17.42
CA VAL A 237 -15.03 -12.20 16.24
C VAL A 237 -13.72 -12.83 16.72
N GLN A 238 -13.45 -14.07 16.31
CA GLN A 238 -12.16 -14.71 16.56
C GLN A 238 -11.21 -14.44 15.40
N VAL A 239 -9.96 -14.08 15.71
CA VAL A 239 -8.91 -13.86 14.70
C VAL A 239 -7.84 -14.93 14.86
N HIS A 240 -7.55 -15.62 13.77
CA HIS A 240 -6.55 -16.67 13.65
C HIS A 240 -5.49 -16.24 12.65
N PHE A 241 -4.23 -16.21 13.09
CA PHE A 241 -3.08 -15.99 12.22
C PHE A 241 -2.47 -17.35 11.87
N ILE A 242 -2.37 -17.66 10.59
CA ILE A 242 -1.82 -18.88 10.05
C ILE A 242 -0.50 -18.52 9.37
N ARG A 243 0.62 -18.89 10.00
CA ARG A 243 1.94 -18.65 9.44
C ARG A 243 2.32 -19.75 8.45
N VAL A 244 2.72 -19.37 7.24
CA VAL A 244 3.26 -20.23 6.16
C VAL A 244 4.67 -19.80 5.79
N GLY A 245 5.37 -20.48 4.88
CA GLY A 245 6.81 -20.24 4.65
C GLY A 245 7.65 -20.82 5.79
N GLN A 246 8.84 -21.34 5.48
CA GLN A 246 9.52 -22.39 6.27
C GLN A 246 9.44 -22.30 7.82
N GLY A 247 8.81 -23.35 8.39
CA GLY A 247 9.43 -24.15 9.45
C GLY A 247 9.24 -23.66 10.89
N GLY A 248 8.00 -23.59 11.37
CA GLY A 248 7.67 -23.07 12.70
C GLY A 248 8.68 -23.36 13.83
N GLY A 249 9.17 -22.28 14.43
CA GLY A 249 9.79 -22.28 15.76
C GLY A 249 11.18 -21.65 15.86
N GLU A 250 11.94 -21.51 14.78
CA GLU A 250 13.26 -20.86 14.84
C GLU A 250 13.24 -19.50 14.14
N VAL A 251 13.31 -18.44 14.95
CA VAL A 251 13.66 -17.09 14.51
C VAL A 251 15.11 -17.15 14.02
N GLY A 252 15.31 -17.41 12.72
CA GLY A 252 16.62 -17.69 12.12
C GLY A 252 16.81 -17.00 10.77
N THR A 253 17.57 -15.90 10.81
CA THR A 253 18.28 -15.13 9.75
C THR A 253 17.57 -14.84 8.43
N ALA A 254 17.38 -13.53 8.19
CA ALA A 254 16.95 -12.88 6.96
C ALA A 254 18.02 -12.97 5.84
N ASP A 255 18.45 -14.17 5.48
CA ASP A 255 19.48 -14.37 4.45
C ASP A 255 18.93 -14.00 3.06
N ASN A 256 19.25 -12.80 2.58
CA ASN A 256 18.79 -12.26 1.30
C ASN A 256 19.82 -11.27 0.70
N LEU A 257 19.87 -11.16 -0.61
CA LEU A 257 20.67 -10.22 -1.39
C LEU A 257 19.76 -9.52 -2.41
N ALA A 258 19.55 -8.23 -2.23
CA ALA A 258 18.59 -7.50 -3.04
C ALA A 258 19.20 -6.28 -3.72
N ILE A 259 18.76 -5.99 -4.95
CA ILE A 259 19.02 -4.71 -5.59
C ILE A 259 17.94 -3.70 -5.16
N THR A 260 18.19 -3.00 -4.06
CA THR A 260 17.21 -2.13 -3.40
C THR A 260 17.06 -0.76 -4.07
N ARG A 261 18.06 -0.31 -4.84
CA ARG A 261 18.01 1.00 -5.51
C ARG A 261 18.73 0.98 -6.84
N MET A 262 18.19 1.74 -7.79
CA MET A 262 18.77 1.93 -9.12
C MET A 262 18.34 3.30 -9.63
N ASP A 263 19.30 4.19 -9.90
CA ASP A 263 19.08 5.56 -10.37
C ASP A 263 20.14 6.00 -11.40
N VAL A 264 19.80 6.99 -12.24
CA VAL A 264 20.76 7.69 -13.10
C VAL A 264 21.48 8.78 -12.29
N ALA A 265 22.81 8.74 -12.21
CA ALA A 265 23.58 9.57 -11.29
C ALA A 265 23.57 11.08 -11.62
N ASP A 266 23.68 11.41 -12.91
CA ASP A 266 23.86 12.79 -13.40
C ASP A 266 22.56 13.45 -13.87
N GLY A 267 21.45 12.72 -13.89
CA GLY A 267 20.10 13.19 -14.24
C GLY A 267 19.89 13.59 -15.71
N LEU A 268 20.95 13.90 -16.46
CA LEU A 268 20.91 14.14 -17.90
C LEU A 268 21.14 12.83 -18.67
N THR A 269 20.36 12.62 -19.72
CA THR A 269 20.33 11.35 -20.47
C THR A 269 20.54 11.54 -21.98
N PRO A 270 21.60 12.25 -22.42
CA PRO A 270 21.84 12.42 -23.85
C PRO A 270 22.29 11.10 -24.51
N ILE A 271 21.95 10.94 -25.78
CA ILE A 271 22.49 9.85 -26.60
C ILE A 271 23.99 10.03 -26.83
N ASN A 272 24.67 8.95 -27.19
CA ASN A 272 26.09 8.94 -27.52
C ASN A 272 27.02 9.46 -26.41
N ARG A 273 26.57 9.46 -25.14
CA ARG A 273 27.41 9.73 -23.97
C ARG A 273 27.34 8.60 -22.96
N SER A 274 28.43 8.42 -22.22
CA SER A 274 28.47 7.47 -21.11
C SER A 274 27.58 7.99 -19.98
N LEU A 275 26.62 7.17 -19.58
CA LEU A 275 25.70 7.40 -18.48
C LEU A 275 26.08 6.49 -17.33
N LYS A 276 26.17 7.08 -16.14
CA LYS A 276 26.43 6.39 -14.90
C LYS A 276 25.12 5.98 -14.24
N ILE A 277 24.96 4.69 -14.01
CA ILE A 277 23.85 4.08 -13.28
C ILE A 277 24.39 3.65 -11.92
N ASP A 278 23.84 4.26 -10.86
CA ASP A 278 24.17 3.87 -9.49
C ASP A 278 23.16 2.83 -9.02
N VAL A 279 23.69 1.66 -8.64
CA VAL A 279 22.94 0.49 -8.20
C VAL A 279 23.32 0.21 -6.75
N GLU A 280 22.34 0.11 -5.86
CA GLU A 280 22.54 -0.28 -4.46
C GLU A 280 22.21 -1.75 -4.31
N VAL A 281 23.15 -2.50 -3.72
CA VAL A 281 22.96 -3.90 -3.34
C VAL A 281 22.95 -3.99 -1.82
N ALA A 282 21.88 -4.53 -1.24
CA ALA A 282 21.74 -4.80 0.18
C ALA A 282 22.04 -6.27 0.48
N ASN A 283 22.86 -6.51 1.49
CA ASN A 283 23.20 -7.83 1.98
C ASN A 283 22.61 -8.03 3.38
N TYR A 284 21.58 -8.86 3.46
CA TYR A 284 20.92 -9.20 4.72
C TYR A 284 21.53 -10.44 5.41
N PHE A 285 22.53 -11.07 4.78
CA PHE A 285 23.34 -12.09 5.43
C PHE A 285 24.24 -11.45 6.50
N LYS A 286 24.55 -12.21 7.55
CA LYS A 286 25.56 -11.81 8.55
C LYS A 286 26.99 -11.76 8.00
N ALA A 287 27.26 -12.53 6.95
CA ALA A 287 28.56 -12.62 6.33
C ALA A 287 28.65 -11.73 5.09
N ASP A 288 29.84 -11.21 4.83
CA ASP A 288 30.15 -10.50 3.58
C ASP A 288 29.91 -11.40 2.36
N LYS A 289 29.44 -10.79 1.27
CA LYS A 289 29.14 -11.47 0.01
C LYS A 289 29.86 -10.80 -1.15
N SER A 290 30.64 -11.58 -1.90
CA SER A 290 31.14 -11.15 -3.21
C SER A 290 30.05 -11.40 -4.24
N VAL A 291 29.59 -10.33 -4.89
CA VAL A 291 28.51 -10.37 -5.88
C VAL A 291 28.94 -9.65 -7.14
N ARG A 292 28.59 -10.22 -8.29
CA ARG A 292 28.80 -9.57 -9.59
C ARG A 292 27.49 -8.96 -10.06
N VAL A 293 27.45 -7.64 -10.19
CA VAL A 293 26.27 -6.92 -10.68
C VAL A 293 26.43 -6.65 -12.16
N GLY A 294 25.45 -7.02 -12.97
CA GLY A 294 25.39 -6.77 -14.40
C GLY A 294 24.34 -5.73 -14.76
N LEU A 295 24.66 -4.84 -15.70
CA LEU A 295 23.74 -3.88 -16.29
C LEU A 295 23.34 -4.35 -17.70
N PHE A 296 22.05 -4.37 -17.99
CA PHE A 296 21.48 -4.76 -19.27
C PHE A 296 20.65 -3.60 -19.82
N VAL A 297 20.68 -3.42 -21.14
CA VAL A 297 19.92 -2.37 -21.83
C VAL A 297 19.12 -2.99 -22.97
N ASP A 298 17.88 -2.53 -23.14
CA ASP A 298 16.98 -2.87 -24.25
C ASP A 298 16.82 -4.38 -24.47
N GLY A 299 16.71 -5.14 -23.37
CA GLY A 299 16.50 -6.58 -23.42
C GLY A 299 17.72 -7.39 -23.88
N SER A 300 18.92 -6.80 -23.95
CA SER A 300 20.17 -7.52 -24.25
C SER A 300 20.34 -8.76 -23.36
N GLU A 301 20.76 -9.88 -23.95
CA GLU A 301 21.04 -11.14 -23.22
C GLU A 301 22.34 -11.07 -22.41
N SER A 302 23.29 -10.22 -22.82
CA SER A 302 24.58 -10.03 -22.14
C SER A 302 24.66 -8.65 -21.48
N PRO A 303 25.30 -8.54 -20.30
CA PRO A 303 25.43 -7.26 -19.63
C PRO A 303 26.33 -6.33 -20.45
N VAL A 304 25.89 -5.08 -20.62
CA VAL A 304 26.67 -4.01 -21.27
C VAL A 304 27.84 -3.55 -20.40
N ASP A 305 27.68 -3.69 -19.08
CA ASP A 305 28.72 -3.48 -18.09
C ASP A 305 28.47 -4.38 -16.89
N SER A 306 29.53 -4.76 -16.16
CA SER A 306 29.40 -5.55 -14.95
C SER A 306 30.58 -5.32 -14.03
N LEU A 307 30.34 -5.30 -12.72
CA LEU A 307 31.39 -5.16 -11.71
C LEU A 307 31.17 -6.14 -10.56
N GLU A 308 32.27 -6.69 -10.05
CA GLU A 308 32.26 -7.50 -8.83
C GLU A 308 32.55 -6.60 -7.62
N ILE A 309 31.72 -6.71 -6.59
CA ILE A 309 31.80 -5.94 -5.35
C ILE A 309 31.69 -6.89 -4.14
N ASN A 310 32.30 -6.50 -3.01
CA ASN A 310 32.14 -7.21 -1.74
C ASN A 310 31.21 -6.43 -0.82
N VAL A 311 29.95 -6.85 -0.72
CA VAL A 311 28.95 -6.19 0.11
C VAL A 311 29.09 -6.69 1.55
N PRO A 312 29.41 -5.82 2.54
CA PRO A 312 29.53 -6.23 3.93
C PRO A 312 28.21 -6.81 4.46
N GLY A 313 28.30 -7.77 5.38
CA GLY A 313 27.12 -8.35 6.03
C GLY A 313 26.26 -7.29 6.75
N GLU A 314 24.94 -7.46 6.70
CA GLU A 314 23.93 -6.56 7.28
C GLU A 314 24.08 -5.08 6.83
N ASN A 315 24.58 -4.86 5.61
CA ASN A 315 24.86 -3.52 5.08
C ASN A 315 24.54 -3.44 3.58
N SER A 316 24.59 -2.22 3.02
CA SER A 316 24.44 -1.98 1.59
C SER A 316 25.69 -1.36 0.97
N GLN A 317 25.87 -1.58 -0.33
CA GLN A 317 26.94 -0.96 -1.10
C GLN A 317 26.44 -0.49 -2.46
N PHE A 318 26.85 0.73 -2.83
CA PHE A 318 26.66 1.25 -4.18
C PHE A 318 27.73 0.74 -5.13
N VAL A 319 27.29 0.38 -6.33
CA VAL A 319 28.13 0.13 -7.49
C VAL A 319 27.71 1.03 -8.63
N SER A 320 28.70 1.59 -9.31
CA SER A 320 28.50 2.45 -10.48
C SER A 320 28.79 1.65 -11.74
N LEU A 321 27.77 1.45 -12.56
CA LEU A 321 27.85 0.79 -13.85
C LEU A 321 27.60 1.82 -14.96
N TYR A 322 28.13 1.58 -16.15
CA TYR A 322 28.10 2.53 -17.24
C TYR A 322 27.37 1.96 -18.45
N THR A 323 26.60 2.81 -19.13
CA THR A 323 25.98 2.48 -20.42
C THR A 323 25.95 3.69 -21.34
N GLN A 324 25.61 3.50 -22.61
CA GLN A 324 25.47 4.58 -23.58
C GLN A 324 24.29 4.26 -24.50
N PHE A 325 23.30 5.15 -24.55
CA PHE A 325 22.19 5.03 -25.50
C PHE A 325 22.61 5.54 -26.88
N LYS A 326 22.19 4.84 -27.93
CA LYS A 326 22.52 5.20 -29.33
C LYS A 326 21.39 5.91 -30.04
N GLU A 327 20.15 5.70 -29.61
CA GLU A 327 18.95 6.22 -30.23
C GLU A 327 18.20 7.13 -29.26
N LYS A 328 17.44 8.10 -29.80
CA LYS A 328 16.52 8.91 -29.00
C LYS A 328 15.28 8.06 -28.70
N GLY A 329 14.77 8.13 -27.47
CA GLY A 329 13.54 7.43 -27.10
C GLY A 329 13.58 6.86 -25.70
N PHE A 330 12.69 5.93 -25.42
CA PHE A 330 12.63 5.23 -24.14
C PHE A 330 13.51 3.98 -24.21
N HIS A 331 14.41 3.84 -23.25
CA HIS A 331 15.28 2.67 -23.11
C HIS A 331 14.97 1.94 -21.81
N THR A 332 14.96 0.61 -21.88
CA THR A 332 14.85 -0.22 -20.69
C THR A 332 16.25 -0.50 -20.15
N VAL A 333 16.42 -0.32 -18.84
CA VAL A 333 17.67 -0.62 -18.14
C VAL A 333 17.36 -1.57 -17.00
N ARG A 334 18.12 -2.66 -16.89
CA ARG A 334 17.95 -3.67 -15.85
C ARG A 334 19.29 -3.93 -15.20
N ALA A 335 19.37 -3.79 -13.88
CA ALA A 335 20.50 -4.28 -13.10
C ALA A 335 20.14 -5.63 -12.51
N ALA A 336 21.03 -6.60 -12.53
CA ALA A 336 20.80 -7.93 -11.96
C ALA A 336 22.06 -8.51 -11.33
N LEU A 337 21.90 -9.30 -10.26
CA LEU A 337 22.96 -10.12 -9.69
C LEU A 337 23.26 -11.29 -10.66
N LEU A 338 24.54 -11.52 -10.95
CA LEU A 338 24.99 -12.54 -11.88
C LEU A 338 25.59 -13.75 -11.15
N GLY A 339 25.44 -14.93 -11.74
CA GLY A 339 25.98 -16.19 -11.21
C GLY A 339 25.12 -16.82 -10.13
N GLU A 340 25.71 -17.65 -9.27
CA GLU A 340 25.02 -18.34 -8.16
C GLU A 340 24.80 -17.44 -6.93
N ALA A 341 24.92 -16.12 -7.10
CA ALA A 341 24.69 -15.15 -6.03
C ALA A 341 23.19 -14.94 -5.73
N GLY A 342 22.31 -15.45 -6.59
CA GLY A 342 20.87 -15.39 -6.38
C GLY A 342 20.42 -16.20 -5.17
N ASP A 343 19.52 -15.62 -4.40
CA ASP A 343 18.87 -16.27 -3.27
C ASP A 343 17.49 -16.87 -3.67
N ARG A 344 16.70 -17.22 -2.65
CA ARG A 344 15.40 -17.87 -2.81
C ARG A 344 14.28 -16.91 -3.15
N LEU A 345 14.54 -15.60 -3.20
CA LEU A 345 13.60 -14.56 -3.62
C LEU A 345 14.06 -13.97 -4.95
N GLU A 346 13.94 -14.74 -6.03
CA GLU A 346 14.53 -14.41 -7.33
C GLU A 346 14.18 -13.00 -7.86
N ALA A 347 13.00 -12.48 -7.52
CA ALA A 347 12.48 -11.26 -8.07
C ALA A 347 13.13 -9.95 -7.57
N ASP A 348 13.89 -9.96 -6.46
CA ASP A 348 14.65 -8.78 -5.97
C ASP A 348 16.15 -8.83 -6.28
N ASN A 349 16.62 -9.95 -6.85
CA ASN A 349 17.95 -10.07 -7.43
C ASN A 349 18.16 -9.16 -8.66
N GLU A 350 17.12 -8.44 -9.09
CA GLU A 350 17.18 -7.47 -10.17
C GLU A 350 16.30 -6.24 -9.92
N ASN A 351 16.74 -5.09 -10.41
CA ASN A 351 15.94 -3.86 -10.43
C ASN A 351 15.92 -3.27 -11.85
N ARG A 352 14.93 -2.44 -12.13
CA ARG A 352 14.62 -1.98 -13.49
C ARG A 352 14.37 -0.48 -13.50
N LEU A 353 14.76 0.15 -14.60
CA LEU A 353 14.50 1.54 -14.90
C LEU A 353 14.04 1.67 -16.35
N VAL A 354 13.17 2.64 -16.61
CA VAL A 354 13.02 3.21 -17.95
C VAL A 354 13.63 4.60 -17.95
N VAL A 355 14.51 4.82 -18.92
CA VAL A 355 15.24 6.09 -19.08
C VAL A 355 14.89 6.66 -20.45
N ARG A 356 14.48 7.93 -20.48
CA ARG A 356 14.20 8.61 -21.75
C ARG A 356 15.47 9.29 -22.24
N ALA A 357 16.07 8.76 -23.30
CA ALA A 357 17.23 9.33 -23.96
C ALA A 357 16.83 10.45 -24.93
N VAL A 358 17.56 11.56 -24.88
CA VAL A 358 17.35 12.73 -25.75
C VAL A 358 18.55 12.96 -26.66
N ASP A 359 18.33 13.53 -27.84
CA ASP A 359 19.43 13.90 -28.74
C ASP A 359 20.33 14.96 -28.10
N LYS A 360 19.71 16.07 -27.70
CA LYS A 360 20.34 17.13 -26.91
C LYS A 360 19.40 17.63 -25.82
N VAL A 361 19.99 18.07 -24.72
CA VAL A 361 19.31 18.81 -23.66
C VAL A 361 19.22 20.27 -24.09
N LYS A 362 18.07 20.62 -24.67
CA LYS A 362 17.81 21.98 -25.15
C LYS A 362 17.27 22.86 -24.02
N VAL A 363 17.81 24.05 -23.88
CA VAL A 363 17.35 25.07 -22.93
C VAL A 363 17.12 26.40 -23.64
N MET A 364 16.24 27.21 -23.08
CA MET A 364 15.96 28.57 -23.54
C MET A 364 16.43 29.56 -22.48
N LEU A 365 17.21 30.56 -22.89
CA LEU A 365 17.69 31.64 -22.06
C LEU A 365 16.93 32.90 -22.45
N VAL A 366 16.10 33.42 -21.55
CA VAL A 366 15.35 34.65 -21.74
C VAL A 366 16.13 35.79 -21.08
N ASP A 367 16.78 36.59 -21.91
CA ASP A 367 17.68 37.65 -21.48
C ASP A 367 16.92 38.96 -21.28
N GLY A 368 16.87 39.47 -20.05
CA GLY A 368 16.16 40.69 -19.70
C GLY A 368 16.82 41.98 -20.18
N ALA A 369 18.14 41.95 -20.40
CA ALA A 369 18.92 43.10 -20.85
C ALA A 369 19.98 42.63 -21.88
N PRO A 370 19.56 42.17 -23.07
CA PRO A 370 20.47 41.59 -24.04
C PRO A 370 21.46 42.66 -24.55
N THR A 371 22.75 42.38 -24.40
CA THR A 371 23.84 43.20 -24.94
C THR A 371 24.68 42.40 -25.95
N ASN A 372 25.49 43.10 -26.74
CA ASN A 372 26.43 42.45 -27.65
C ASN A 372 27.63 41.88 -26.86
N GLY A 373 27.54 40.62 -26.44
CA GLY A 373 28.68 39.83 -25.93
C GLY A 373 28.74 39.65 -24.42
N ASP A 374 28.05 40.48 -23.63
CA ASP A 374 28.04 40.43 -22.15
C ASP A 374 26.59 40.57 -21.61
N GLY A 375 25.63 39.87 -22.21
CA GLY A 375 24.24 39.87 -21.74
C GLY A 375 24.07 39.11 -20.41
N GLU A 376 22.93 39.28 -19.76
CA GLU A 376 22.57 38.64 -18.48
C GLU A 376 22.65 37.10 -18.56
N SER A 377 22.42 36.57 -19.76
CA SER A 377 22.47 35.13 -20.05
C SER A 377 23.83 34.62 -20.51
N PHE A 378 24.86 35.49 -20.65
CA PHE A 378 26.13 35.16 -21.29
C PHE A 378 26.81 33.92 -20.72
N PHE A 379 26.99 33.85 -19.40
CA PHE A 379 27.68 32.72 -18.77
C PHE A 379 26.89 31.41 -18.89
N LEU A 380 25.56 31.46 -18.85
CA LEU A 380 24.71 30.30 -19.09
C LEU A 380 24.82 29.86 -20.56
N ASN A 381 24.86 30.81 -21.51
CA ASN A 381 25.06 30.49 -22.92
C ASN A 381 26.42 29.82 -23.15
N VAL A 382 27.50 30.32 -22.52
CA VAL A 382 28.82 29.67 -22.56
C VAL A 382 28.78 28.28 -21.90
N LEU A 383 28.04 28.11 -20.81
CA LEU A 383 27.90 26.83 -20.12
C LEU A 383 27.27 25.76 -21.03
N PHE A 384 26.20 26.11 -21.76
CA PHE A 384 25.46 25.15 -22.59
C PHE A 384 25.98 25.02 -24.04
N ASN A 385 26.58 26.07 -24.61
CA ASN A 385 27.06 26.11 -26.00
C ASN A 385 28.59 26.21 -26.13
N GLY A 386 29.35 26.19 -25.03
CA GLY A 386 30.78 26.47 -25.02
C GLY A 386 31.66 25.41 -25.71
N GLU A 387 31.13 24.20 -25.92
CA GLU A 387 31.82 23.12 -26.63
C GLU A 387 31.10 22.80 -27.96
N PRO A 388 31.81 22.71 -29.09
CA PRO A 388 31.23 22.22 -30.33
C PRO A 388 30.67 20.81 -30.17
N ASP A 389 29.51 20.54 -30.77
CA ASP A 389 28.82 19.25 -30.68
C ASP A 389 28.56 18.77 -29.23
N HIS A 390 28.34 19.72 -28.31
CA HIS A 390 27.92 19.40 -26.95
C HIS A 390 26.53 18.78 -26.91
N TYR A 391 26.28 17.97 -25.89
CA TYR A 391 24.99 17.31 -25.68
C TYR A 391 23.94 18.24 -25.06
N THR A 392 24.30 19.49 -24.82
CA THR A 392 23.40 20.58 -24.42
C THR A 392 23.35 21.62 -25.53
N GLU A 393 22.25 22.35 -25.60
CA GLU A 393 22.09 23.44 -26.56
C GLU A 393 21.25 24.55 -25.93
N ALA A 394 21.74 25.78 -25.94
CA ALA A 394 20.99 26.94 -25.48
C ALA A 394 20.56 27.82 -26.65
N THR A 395 19.33 28.32 -26.59
CA THR A 395 18.81 29.38 -27.46
C THR A 395 18.61 30.64 -26.63
N VAL A 396 18.99 31.80 -27.15
CA VAL A 396 18.81 33.09 -26.45
C VAL A 396 17.63 33.82 -27.07
N GLU A 397 16.66 34.19 -26.24
CA GLU A 397 15.42 34.85 -26.61
C GLU A 397 15.21 36.14 -25.81
N THR A 398 14.43 37.06 -26.36
CA THR A 398 14.01 38.27 -25.64
C THR A 398 12.76 38.00 -24.79
N PRO A 399 12.46 38.84 -23.77
CA PRO A 399 11.27 38.66 -22.95
C PRO A 399 9.97 38.77 -23.75
N ALA A 400 9.97 39.45 -24.89
CA ALA A 400 8.81 39.51 -25.78
C ALA A 400 8.72 38.28 -26.70
N GLY A 401 9.86 37.67 -27.06
CA GLY A 401 9.95 36.63 -28.09
C GLY A 401 9.77 35.21 -27.59
N PHE A 402 10.04 34.92 -26.30
CA PHE A 402 10.21 33.55 -25.80
C PHE A 402 8.99 32.62 -25.99
N THR A 403 7.77 33.16 -26.09
CA THR A 403 6.55 32.38 -26.34
C THR A 403 6.21 32.18 -27.83
N SER A 404 6.93 32.81 -28.75
CA SER A 404 6.57 32.88 -30.17
C SER A 404 6.64 31.53 -30.88
N GLY A 405 7.54 30.64 -30.45
CA GLY A 405 7.70 29.29 -30.98
C GLY A 405 6.82 28.23 -30.32
N GLY A 406 6.00 28.59 -29.33
CA GLY A 406 5.36 27.63 -28.42
C GLY A 406 6.34 27.09 -27.38
N LEU A 407 5.82 26.54 -26.29
CA LEU A 407 6.60 26.00 -25.18
C LEU A 407 6.23 24.53 -24.98
N ASP A 408 7.09 23.63 -25.46
CA ASP A 408 6.96 22.19 -25.23
C ASP A 408 8.18 21.66 -24.46
N PRO A 409 7.99 21.04 -23.28
CA PRO A 409 9.08 20.41 -22.53
C PRO A 409 9.85 19.32 -23.30
N GLU A 410 9.27 18.70 -24.33
CA GLU A 410 9.95 17.73 -25.20
C GLU A 410 11.00 18.39 -26.10
N ASP A 411 10.76 19.63 -26.52
CA ASP A 411 11.67 20.42 -27.34
C ASP A 411 12.59 21.33 -26.52
N ILE A 412 12.09 21.88 -25.41
CA ILE A 412 12.81 22.81 -24.53
C ILE A 412 12.72 22.25 -23.11
N THR A 413 13.79 21.65 -22.60
CA THR A 413 13.79 21.03 -21.26
C THR A 413 13.64 22.06 -20.15
N ALA A 414 14.26 23.23 -20.29
CA ALA A 414 14.21 24.28 -19.28
C ALA A 414 14.27 25.70 -19.88
N ILE A 415 13.64 26.65 -19.20
CA ILE A 415 13.65 28.08 -19.52
C ILE A 415 14.31 28.83 -18.36
N PHE A 416 15.32 29.64 -18.66
CA PHE A 416 16.05 30.47 -17.72
C PHE A 416 15.71 31.93 -17.94
N PHE A 417 15.04 32.56 -16.98
CA PHE A 417 14.80 34.00 -16.97
C PHE A 417 15.94 34.69 -16.24
N THR A 418 16.76 35.46 -16.97
CA THR A 418 17.91 36.18 -16.42
C THR A 418 17.64 37.68 -16.42
N ASN A 419 17.44 38.26 -15.23
CA ASN A 419 17.14 39.68 -15.00
C ASN A 419 15.93 40.21 -15.81
N VAL A 420 14.88 39.39 -15.96
CA VAL A 420 13.68 39.76 -16.74
C VAL A 420 12.74 40.64 -15.91
N PRO A 421 12.32 41.83 -16.40
CA PRO A 421 11.55 42.78 -15.59
C PRO A 421 10.19 42.23 -15.10
N SER A 422 9.38 41.69 -16.02
CA SER A 422 8.05 41.16 -15.74
C SER A 422 7.56 40.32 -16.93
N LEU A 423 6.45 39.60 -16.74
CA LEU A 423 5.78 38.81 -17.78
C LEU A 423 4.34 39.28 -17.98
N THR A 424 3.85 39.22 -19.22
CA THR A 424 2.44 39.50 -19.53
C THR A 424 1.53 38.36 -19.05
N GLY A 425 0.23 38.63 -18.89
CA GLY A 425 -0.73 37.61 -18.44
C GLY A 425 -0.82 36.38 -19.36
N ASP A 426 -0.63 36.55 -20.66
CA ASP A 426 -0.63 35.42 -21.61
C ASP A 426 0.67 34.62 -21.55
N GLN A 427 1.80 35.27 -21.29
CA GLN A 427 3.08 34.60 -21.02
C GLN A 427 3.04 33.79 -19.73
N VAL A 428 2.40 34.31 -18.67
CA VAL A 428 2.20 33.54 -17.42
C VAL A 428 1.36 32.29 -17.69
N LYS A 429 0.27 32.39 -18.45
CA LYS A 429 -0.53 31.21 -18.83
C LYS A 429 0.26 30.20 -19.67
N ALA A 430 1.07 30.67 -20.60
CA ALA A 430 1.94 29.80 -21.39
C ALA A 430 2.94 29.06 -20.49
N LEU A 431 3.50 29.76 -19.49
CA LEU A 431 4.41 29.19 -18.50
C LEU A 431 3.72 28.15 -17.60
N GLU A 432 2.48 28.40 -17.17
CA GLU A 432 1.66 27.43 -16.43
C GLU A 432 1.45 26.15 -17.24
N ASN A 433 1.10 26.27 -18.52
CA ASN A 433 0.93 25.10 -19.39
C ASN A 433 2.24 24.33 -19.58
N TYR A 434 3.35 25.04 -19.75
CA TYR A 434 4.69 24.47 -19.88
C TYR A 434 5.13 23.71 -18.61
N LEU A 435 4.94 24.31 -17.43
CA LEU A 435 5.21 23.66 -16.14
C LEU A 435 4.29 22.45 -15.92
N ARG A 436 3.00 22.57 -16.25
CA ARG A 436 2.05 21.46 -16.15
C ARG A 436 2.46 20.25 -17.00
N ALA A 437 3.07 20.50 -18.16
CA ALA A 437 3.61 19.48 -19.06
C ALA A 437 4.99 18.92 -18.63
N GLY A 438 5.58 19.40 -17.53
CA GLY A 438 6.84 18.88 -16.99
C GLY A 438 8.09 19.71 -17.30
N GLY A 439 7.92 20.94 -17.78
CA GLY A 439 9.03 21.85 -18.05
C GLY A 439 9.76 22.36 -16.81
N GLY A 440 11.00 22.81 -16.98
CA GLY A 440 11.80 23.42 -15.94
C GLY A 440 11.86 24.94 -16.08
N VAL A 441 11.69 25.68 -14.98
CA VAL A 441 11.79 27.15 -15.02
C VAL A 441 12.77 27.63 -13.98
N PHE A 442 13.67 28.52 -14.38
CA PHE A 442 14.73 29.07 -13.55
C PHE A 442 14.61 30.58 -13.53
N PHE A 443 14.58 31.17 -12.34
CA PHE A 443 14.53 32.61 -12.16
C PHE A 443 15.81 33.10 -11.51
N PHE A 444 16.54 33.95 -12.23
CA PHE A 444 17.68 34.71 -11.72
C PHE A 444 17.27 36.19 -11.63
N PRO A 445 17.34 36.80 -10.43
CA PRO A 445 17.05 38.21 -10.28
C PRO A 445 18.16 39.09 -10.84
N GLY A 446 17.90 40.39 -10.88
CA GLY A 446 18.87 41.45 -11.13
C GLY A 446 18.22 42.82 -10.89
N ASP A 447 18.83 43.87 -11.40
CA ASP A 447 18.38 45.26 -11.18
C ASP A 447 17.14 45.67 -11.99
N GLN A 448 16.79 44.92 -13.04
CA GLN A 448 15.62 45.19 -13.89
C GLN A 448 14.31 44.58 -13.35
N VAL A 449 14.42 43.61 -12.42
CA VAL A 449 13.28 42.84 -11.92
C VAL A 449 12.28 43.71 -11.17
N ASP A 450 11.01 43.65 -11.58
CA ASP A 450 9.89 44.18 -10.80
C ASP A 450 9.52 43.19 -9.68
N VAL A 451 10.12 43.40 -8.51
CA VAL A 451 9.89 42.57 -7.32
C VAL A 451 8.40 42.50 -6.94
N GLY A 452 7.64 43.58 -7.17
CA GLY A 452 6.20 43.62 -6.93
C GLY A 452 5.45 42.64 -7.82
N PHE A 453 5.73 42.66 -9.13
CA PHE A 453 5.15 41.70 -10.08
C PHE A 453 5.46 40.25 -9.68
N TYR A 454 6.72 39.92 -9.41
CA TYR A 454 7.13 38.54 -9.07
C TYR A 454 6.48 38.06 -7.76
N ASN A 455 6.44 38.91 -6.74
CA ASN A 455 5.85 38.54 -5.45
C ASN A 455 4.31 38.45 -5.54
N ASP A 456 3.63 39.46 -6.09
CA ASP A 456 2.16 39.49 -6.12
C ASP A 456 1.58 38.52 -7.16
N THR A 457 2.20 38.42 -8.34
CA THR A 457 1.69 37.61 -9.45
C THR A 457 2.25 36.19 -9.40
N LEU A 458 3.57 36.02 -9.48
CA LEU A 458 4.16 34.68 -9.62
C LEU A 458 4.20 33.91 -8.29
N HIS A 459 4.44 34.57 -7.15
CA HIS A 459 4.44 33.89 -5.85
C HIS A 459 3.03 33.75 -5.25
N VAL A 460 2.31 34.87 -5.06
CA VAL A 460 1.02 34.87 -4.31
C VAL A 460 -0.15 34.38 -5.15
N LYS A 461 -0.33 34.89 -6.38
CA LYS A 461 -1.50 34.59 -7.22
C LYS A 461 -1.41 33.23 -7.92
N HIS A 462 -0.27 32.94 -8.55
CA HIS A 462 -0.07 31.73 -9.36
C HIS A 462 0.73 30.64 -8.65
N GLY A 463 1.39 30.94 -7.52
CA GLY A 463 2.15 29.94 -6.76
C GLY A 463 3.34 29.34 -7.52
N ILE A 464 3.79 29.95 -8.61
CA ILE A 464 4.92 29.49 -9.43
C ILE A 464 6.24 29.73 -8.70
N LEU A 465 6.46 30.95 -8.20
CA LEU A 465 7.72 31.30 -7.54
C LEU A 465 7.80 30.67 -6.13
N PRO A 466 8.88 29.97 -5.75
CA PRO A 466 9.01 29.30 -4.45
C PRO A 466 8.92 30.22 -3.22
N SER A 467 9.50 31.41 -3.31
CA SER A 467 9.56 32.41 -2.23
C SER A 467 9.34 33.81 -2.80
N GLU A 468 8.90 34.74 -1.96
CA GLU A 468 9.06 36.16 -2.27
C GLU A 468 10.55 36.51 -2.40
N TRP A 469 10.87 37.42 -3.32
CA TRP A 469 12.13 38.15 -3.27
C TRP A 469 11.96 39.32 -2.30
N GLY A 470 12.66 39.23 -1.17
CA GLY A 470 12.65 40.23 -0.10
C GLY A 470 13.61 41.39 -0.34
N ALA A 471 14.02 42.06 0.74
CA ALA A 471 14.93 43.18 0.67
C ALA A 471 16.32 42.76 0.16
N ILE A 472 16.95 43.65 -0.63
CA ILE A 472 18.36 43.50 -1.04
C ILE A 472 19.25 43.43 0.21
N GLN A 473 20.16 42.47 0.22
CA GLN A 473 21.19 42.27 1.21
C GLN A 473 22.56 42.37 0.53
N GLY A 474 23.55 42.88 1.27
CA GLY A 474 24.90 43.08 0.75
C GLY A 474 25.02 44.34 -0.12
N ASP A 475 26.13 44.43 -0.84
CA ASP A 475 26.48 45.57 -1.70
C ASP A 475 27.40 45.07 -2.82
N ALA A 476 26.88 45.03 -4.05
CA ALA A 476 27.62 44.58 -5.23
C ALA A 476 28.82 45.48 -5.56
N SER A 477 28.84 46.73 -5.07
CA SER A 477 29.96 47.66 -5.29
C SER A 477 31.13 47.47 -4.32
N SER A 478 30.97 46.60 -3.30
CA SER A 478 31.96 46.38 -2.24
C SER A 478 32.40 44.91 -2.14
N ASP A 479 33.64 44.64 -2.54
CA ASP A 479 34.26 43.31 -2.43
C ASP A 479 34.69 42.94 -1.00
N GLU A 480 34.52 43.83 -0.01
CA GLU A 480 35.11 43.66 1.32
C GLU A 480 34.37 42.64 2.20
N LYS A 481 33.09 42.34 1.92
CA LYS A 481 32.24 41.50 2.78
C LYS A 481 31.34 40.53 1.99
N PRO A 482 31.92 39.61 1.20
CA PRO A 482 31.11 38.58 0.54
C PRO A 482 30.49 37.64 1.56
N ILE A 483 29.29 37.15 1.25
CA ILE A 483 28.69 35.99 1.89
C ILE A 483 29.01 34.73 1.08
N PHE A 484 29.23 33.62 1.77
CA PHE A 484 29.56 32.32 1.19
C PHE A 484 28.39 31.35 1.34
N PHE A 485 28.36 30.29 0.52
CA PHE A 485 27.42 29.19 0.72
C PHE A 485 27.77 28.33 1.94
N GLN A 486 26.79 27.52 2.39
CA GLN A 486 26.96 26.56 3.48
C GLN A 486 28.15 25.61 3.23
N SER A 487 28.83 25.20 4.30
CA SER A 487 30.02 24.36 4.23
C SER A 487 29.74 22.85 4.34
N GLY A 488 28.49 22.46 4.52
CA GLY A 488 28.03 21.08 4.72
C GLY A 488 26.53 21.05 5.03
N GLY A 489 25.97 19.87 5.31
CA GLY A 489 24.54 19.72 5.56
C GLY A 489 23.71 19.99 4.31
N PHE A 490 24.20 19.58 3.14
CA PHE A 490 23.47 19.71 1.88
C PHE A 490 22.40 18.61 1.85
N GLU A 491 21.16 18.99 2.18
CA GLU A 491 20.04 18.04 2.29
C GLU A 491 19.38 17.77 0.94
N HIS A 492 19.34 18.78 0.06
CA HIS A 492 18.64 18.67 -1.22
C HIS A 492 19.41 17.80 -2.22
N PRO A 493 18.77 16.85 -2.96
CA PRO A 493 19.45 15.93 -3.88
C PRO A 493 20.35 16.60 -4.93
N VAL A 494 19.95 17.77 -5.44
CA VAL A 494 20.76 18.56 -6.38
C VAL A 494 22.09 18.98 -5.75
N SER A 495 22.07 19.36 -4.46
CA SER A 495 23.22 19.90 -3.72
C SER A 495 23.99 18.85 -2.90
N ALA A 496 23.42 17.65 -2.73
CA ALA A 496 23.99 16.60 -1.87
C ALA A 496 25.40 16.16 -2.29
N LEU A 497 25.76 16.32 -3.57
CA LEU A 497 27.10 16.04 -4.10
C LEU A 497 28.20 16.75 -3.29
N TRP A 498 27.96 18.00 -2.86
CA TRP A 498 28.93 18.78 -2.09
C TRP A 498 29.01 18.41 -0.61
N ASN A 499 28.33 17.34 -0.15
CA ASN A 499 28.66 16.73 1.14
C ASN A 499 30.02 16.00 1.08
N ASN A 500 30.49 15.59 -0.10
CA ASN A 500 31.84 15.07 -0.27
C ASN A 500 32.87 16.19 0.03
N PRO A 501 33.72 16.04 1.07
CA PRO A 501 34.69 17.07 1.45
C PRO A 501 35.80 17.30 0.42
N GLU A 502 35.96 16.40 -0.56
CA GLU A 502 36.93 16.55 -1.66
C GLU A 502 36.48 17.57 -2.71
N LEU A 503 35.17 17.86 -2.81
CA LEU A 503 34.60 18.83 -3.74
C LEU A 503 34.55 20.23 -3.11
N LYS A 504 35.64 21.00 -3.26
CA LYS A 504 35.82 22.30 -2.56
C LYS A 504 35.57 23.56 -3.38
N ASP A 505 34.78 23.52 -4.44
CA ASP A 505 34.59 24.73 -5.27
C ASP A 505 33.34 25.55 -4.92
N LEU A 506 32.20 24.92 -4.58
CA LEU A 506 30.93 25.65 -4.38
C LEU A 506 30.96 26.51 -3.11
N ARG A 507 31.59 26.01 -2.05
CA ARG A 507 31.64 26.64 -0.70
C ARG A 507 32.42 27.95 -0.68
N GLU A 508 33.27 28.16 -1.67
CA GLU A 508 34.11 29.35 -1.78
C GLU A 508 33.47 30.44 -2.65
N THR A 509 32.29 30.17 -3.23
CA THR A 509 31.51 31.16 -3.99
C THR A 509 31.28 32.40 -3.15
N ARG A 510 31.60 33.56 -3.72
CA ARG A 510 31.41 34.87 -3.11
C ARG A 510 30.16 35.49 -3.72
N THR A 511 29.19 35.78 -2.87
CA THR A 511 28.04 36.61 -3.24
C THR A 511 28.17 37.94 -2.52
N TYR A 512 28.11 39.03 -3.28
CA TYR A 512 28.25 40.39 -2.78
C TYR A 512 26.88 41.02 -2.54
N GLN A 513 25.88 40.67 -3.35
CA GLN A 513 24.52 41.16 -3.25
C GLN A 513 23.50 40.05 -3.54
N TYR A 514 22.34 40.06 -2.89
CA TYR A 514 21.25 39.13 -3.17
C TYR A 514 19.92 39.64 -2.63
N LEU A 515 18.81 39.16 -3.20
CA LEU A 515 17.45 39.36 -2.66
C LEU A 515 17.16 38.28 -1.62
N ALA A 516 16.79 38.68 -0.41
CA ALA A 516 16.50 37.71 0.66
C ALA A 516 15.36 36.76 0.27
N LEU A 517 15.56 35.46 0.48
CA LEU A 517 14.53 34.43 0.33
C LEU A 517 14.03 33.96 1.70
N SER A 518 12.80 33.46 1.75
CA SER A 518 12.16 32.99 2.97
C SER A 518 11.57 31.59 2.82
N GLU A 519 11.71 30.79 3.87
CA GLU A 519 11.10 29.46 3.99
C GLU A 519 9.66 29.53 4.51
N THR A 520 9.25 30.67 5.06
CA THR A 520 7.90 30.83 5.58
C THR A 520 6.93 31.04 4.43
N ALA A 521 5.85 30.24 4.39
CA ALA A 521 4.76 30.46 3.45
C ALA A 521 4.24 31.90 3.54
N ALA A 522 4.06 32.56 2.39
CA ALA A 522 3.57 33.93 2.34
C ALA A 522 2.20 34.07 3.01
N LYS A 523 2.07 35.11 3.84
CA LYS A 523 0.80 35.46 4.48
C LYS A 523 -0.20 35.90 3.39
N GLY A 524 -1.26 35.12 3.21
CA GLY A 524 -2.33 35.42 2.25
C GLY A 524 -2.19 34.74 0.89
N ALA A 525 -1.17 33.90 0.67
CA ALA A 525 -1.10 33.05 -0.51
C ALA A 525 -2.32 32.12 -0.56
N LYS A 526 -3.04 32.13 -1.69
CA LYS A 526 -4.10 31.15 -1.92
C LYS A 526 -3.45 29.78 -2.13
N LYS A 527 -4.09 28.73 -1.63
CA LYS A 527 -3.67 27.36 -1.96
C LYS A 527 -3.93 27.13 -3.45
N VAL A 528 -2.87 27.13 -4.24
CA VAL A 528 -2.88 26.73 -5.65
C VAL A 528 -2.70 25.22 -5.69
N THR A 529 -3.57 24.51 -6.39
CA THR A 529 -3.60 23.04 -6.39
C THR A 529 -2.31 22.45 -6.96
N GLU A 530 -1.77 23.06 -8.01
CA GLU A 530 -0.56 22.62 -8.69
C GLU A 530 0.72 22.93 -7.93
N ALA A 531 0.70 23.84 -6.96
CA ALA A 531 1.89 24.29 -6.24
C ALA A 531 2.22 23.36 -5.07
N GLY A 532 3.33 22.63 -5.19
CA GLY A 532 3.94 21.86 -4.11
C GLY A 532 4.60 22.71 -3.02
N PRO A 533 5.13 22.09 -1.97
CA PRO A 533 5.90 22.80 -0.95
C PRO A 533 7.17 23.43 -1.57
N SER A 534 7.63 24.53 -0.97
CA SER A 534 8.93 25.11 -1.29
C SER A 534 10.03 24.38 -0.51
N GLU A 535 11.11 24.04 -1.20
CA GLU A 535 12.27 23.35 -0.63
C GLU A 535 13.53 24.19 -0.81
N VAL A 536 14.45 24.13 0.16
CA VAL A 536 15.72 24.85 0.09
C VAL A 536 16.76 23.99 -0.60
N VAL A 537 17.28 24.47 -1.73
CA VAL A 537 18.32 23.77 -2.50
C VAL A 537 19.70 24.11 -1.99
N LEU A 538 19.96 25.39 -1.71
CA LEU A 538 21.23 25.90 -1.20
C LEU A 538 20.98 27.02 -0.21
N ARG A 539 21.83 27.10 0.82
CA ARG A 539 21.85 28.19 1.79
C ARG A 539 23.15 28.97 1.75
N TYR A 540 23.06 30.22 2.18
CA TYR A 540 24.22 30.96 2.64
C TYR A 540 24.69 30.45 4.01
N LYS A 541 25.93 30.73 4.37
CA LYS A 541 26.46 30.46 5.70
C LYS A 541 25.70 31.28 6.75
N ALA A 542 25.46 30.70 7.91
CA ALA A 542 24.77 31.40 9.00
C ALA A 542 25.50 32.69 9.41
N PRO A 543 24.76 33.79 9.69
CA PRO A 543 25.35 35.08 10.05
C PRO A 543 26.23 35.05 11.30
N ASP A 544 25.97 34.12 12.23
CA ASP A 544 26.73 33.96 13.47
C ASP A 544 27.96 33.03 13.31
N GLY A 545 28.18 32.50 12.11
CA GLY A 545 29.30 31.63 11.76
C GLY A 545 29.26 30.25 12.41
N LYS A 546 28.22 29.90 13.18
CA LYS A 546 28.11 28.61 13.85
C LYS A 546 27.54 27.57 12.88
N ALA A 547 28.27 26.47 12.69
CA ALA A 547 27.86 25.39 11.79
C ALA A 547 26.53 24.70 12.16
N ALA A 548 26.07 24.86 13.40
CA ALA A 548 24.80 24.28 13.88
C ALA A 548 23.55 25.10 13.48
N ASN A 549 23.72 26.34 13.03
CA ASN A 549 22.60 27.20 12.64
C ASN A 549 22.46 27.21 11.11
N ALA A 550 21.23 27.11 10.62
CA ALA A 550 20.95 27.26 9.20
C ALA A 550 21.02 28.74 8.80
N GLY A 551 21.75 29.06 7.72
CA GLY A 551 21.72 30.39 7.13
C GLY A 551 20.52 30.58 6.19
N PRO A 552 20.32 31.81 5.68
CA PRO A 552 19.20 32.12 4.80
C PRO A 552 19.29 31.32 3.49
N PRO A 553 18.15 30.97 2.87
CA PRO A 553 18.14 30.30 1.57
C PRO A 553 18.78 31.19 0.49
N ALA A 554 19.60 30.57 -0.36
CA ALA A 554 20.21 31.18 -1.52
C ALA A 554 19.53 30.73 -2.82
N VAL A 555 19.11 29.46 -2.87
CA VAL A 555 18.36 28.87 -3.98
C VAL A 555 17.22 28.04 -3.40
N MET A 556 16.03 28.22 -3.95
CA MET A 556 14.84 27.46 -3.56
C MET A 556 14.24 26.75 -4.78
N GLU A 557 13.60 25.61 -4.52
CA GLU A 557 12.85 24.83 -5.49
C GLU A 557 11.37 24.79 -5.08
N ARG A 558 10.49 24.68 -6.07
CA ARG A 558 9.12 24.21 -5.88
C ARG A 558 8.71 23.31 -7.05
N LYS A 559 7.98 22.24 -6.75
CA LYS A 559 7.22 21.50 -7.78
C LYS A 559 5.96 22.26 -8.18
N TRP A 560 5.70 22.40 -9.47
CA TRP A 560 4.49 23.05 -9.98
C TRP A 560 3.90 22.20 -11.10
N GLY A 561 2.74 21.59 -10.87
CA GLY A 561 2.21 20.56 -11.77
C GLY A 561 3.20 19.38 -11.88
N ALA A 562 3.55 18.99 -13.11
CA ALA A 562 4.61 17.99 -13.36
C ALA A 562 6.01 18.62 -13.51
N GLY A 563 6.13 19.95 -13.45
CA GLY A 563 7.36 20.70 -13.67
C GLY A 563 8.07 21.09 -12.38
N ARG A 564 9.21 21.77 -12.53
CA ARG A 564 10.00 22.30 -11.41
C ARG A 564 10.38 23.75 -11.64
N VAL A 565 10.32 24.53 -10.57
CA VAL A 565 10.72 25.94 -10.56
C VAL A 565 11.88 26.12 -9.59
N PHE A 566 12.99 26.65 -10.09
CA PHE A 566 14.14 27.06 -9.30
C PHE A 566 14.21 28.59 -9.23
N GLN A 567 14.43 29.10 -8.04
CA GLN A 567 14.58 30.53 -7.79
C GLN A 567 15.91 30.79 -7.12
N PHE A 568 16.72 31.61 -7.78
CA PHE A 568 17.96 32.12 -7.24
C PHE A 568 17.72 33.46 -6.52
N SER A 569 18.57 33.76 -5.55
CA SER A 569 18.59 35.05 -4.85
C SER A 569 19.56 36.07 -5.47
N SER A 570 20.45 35.62 -6.36
CA SER A 570 21.49 36.44 -7.00
C SER A 570 21.50 36.22 -8.52
N THR A 571 22.15 37.12 -9.25
CA THR A 571 22.21 37.13 -10.72
C THR A 571 22.87 35.89 -11.34
N ALA A 572 22.59 35.65 -12.63
CA ALA A 572 23.20 34.60 -13.45
C ALA A 572 24.57 35.01 -14.03
N ASP A 573 24.96 36.26 -13.81
CA ASP A 573 26.19 36.88 -14.26
C ASP A 573 27.10 37.25 -13.07
N THR A 574 28.13 38.06 -13.34
CA THR A 574 29.12 38.43 -12.34
C THR A 574 28.77 39.67 -11.52
N ASP A 575 27.61 40.30 -11.75
CA ASP A 575 27.29 41.58 -11.13
C ASP A 575 27.11 41.46 -9.61
N TRP A 576 26.45 40.41 -9.14
CA TRP A 576 26.15 40.23 -7.71
C TRP A 576 26.92 39.07 -7.07
N THR A 577 27.52 38.18 -7.87
CA THR A 577 28.16 36.96 -7.40
C THR A 577 29.26 36.50 -8.35
N ASN A 578 30.25 35.76 -7.86
CA ASN A 578 31.24 35.13 -8.74
C ASN A 578 30.88 33.68 -9.13
N LEU A 579 29.70 33.17 -8.78
CA LEU A 579 29.27 31.81 -9.11
C LEU A 579 29.44 31.44 -10.61
N PRO A 580 29.04 32.29 -11.58
CA PRO A 580 29.03 31.88 -12.99
C PRO A 580 30.42 31.63 -13.58
N ILE A 581 31.45 32.26 -13.02
CA ILE A 581 32.85 32.03 -13.42
C ILE A 581 33.52 30.89 -12.66
N ARG A 582 32.84 30.25 -11.70
CA ARG A 582 33.32 29.06 -11.00
C ARG A 582 32.82 27.79 -11.68
N ALA A 583 33.40 27.46 -12.83
CA ALA A 583 33.00 26.33 -13.68
C ALA A 583 32.80 25.02 -12.90
N ALA A 584 33.73 24.66 -12.01
CA ALA A 584 33.65 23.45 -11.19
C ALA A 584 32.48 23.40 -10.19
N SER A 585 31.80 24.53 -9.96
CA SER A 585 30.61 24.66 -9.12
C SER A 585 29.33 24.82 -9.94
N VAL A 586 29.31 25.79 -10.85
CA VAL A 586 28.10 26.16 -11.59
C VAL A 586 27.67 25.06 -12.57
N LEU A 587 28.62 24.39 -13.23
CA LEU A 587 28.34 23.33 -14.20
C LEU A 587 27.59 22.15 -13.55
N PRO A 588 28.14 21.46 -12.53
CA PRO A 588 27.40 20.37 -11.87
C PRO A 588 26.12 20.86 -11.18
N LEU A 589 26.05 22.10 -10.70
CA LEU A 589 24.83 22.63 -10.07
C LEU A 589 23.69 22.76 -11.07
N VAL A 590 23.94 23.48 -12.17
CA VAL A 590 22.95 23.72 -13.22
C VAL A 590 22.56 22.40 -13.89
N TYR A 591 23.52 21.52 -14.19
CA TYR A 591 23.22 20.23 -14.83
C TYR A 591 22.40 19.31 -13.93
N ARG A 592 22.68 19.26 -12.62
CA ARG A 592 21.85 18.50 -11.69
C ARG A 592 20.46 19.09 -11.53
N MET A 593 20.30 20.41 -11.60
CA MET A 593 18.96 21.02 -11.60
C MET A 593 18.19 20.68 -12.88
N VAL A 594 18.80 20.84 -14.06
CA VAL A 594 18.16 20.48 -15.35
C VAL A 594 17.88 18.97 -15.41
N GLY A 595 18.79 18.13 -14.92
CA GLY A 595 18.60 16.69 -14.76
C GLY A 595 17.46 16.36 -13.80
N SER A 596 17.27 17.12 -12.72
CA SER A 596 16.12 16.94 -11.82
C SER A 596 14.78 17.27 -12.49
N VAL A 597 14.75 18.20 -13.45
CA VAL A 597 13.56 18.47 -14.29
C VAL A 597 13.25 17.24 -15.15
N GLN A 598 14.26 16.68 -15.83
CA GLN A 598 14.09 15.48 -16.65
C GLN A 598 13.65 14.28 -15.80
N SER A 599 14.31 14.04 -14.67
CA SER A 599 13.98 12.96 -13.74
C SER A 599 12.55 13.09 -13.18
N ASN A 600 12.07 14.31 -12.94
CA ASN A 600 10.69 14.54 -12.49
C ASN A 600 9.67 14.22 -13.60
N ARG A 601 9.99 14.53 -14.86
CA ARG A 601 9.15 14.11 -15.99
C ARG A 601 9.16 12.60 -16.17
N ASP A 602 10.33 11.99 -15.98
CA ASP A 602 10.53 10.55 -16.11
C ASP A 602 10.02 9.77 -14.88
N SER A 603 9.53 10.44 -13.81
CA SER A 603 8.97 9.75 -12.65
C SER A 603 7.68 8.97 -12.98
N ASN A 604 6.92 9.43 -13.98
CA ASN A 604 5.77 8.68 -14.51
C ASN A 604 6.18 7.44 -15.33
N LEU A 605 7.47 7.27 -15.62
CA LEU A 605 8.01 6.09 -16.31
C LEU A 605 8.53 5.03 -15.33
N ASN A 606 8.77 5.38 -14.07
CA ASN A 606 9.39 4.50 -13.08
C ASN A 606 8.50 4.39 -11.84
N LEU A 607 7.42 3.62 -11.97
CA LEU A 607 6.33 3.51 -11.02
C LEU A 607 6.62 2.49 -9.92
N ARG A 608 6.03 2.69 -8.74
CA ARG A 608 5.92 1.63 -7.72
C ARG A 608 4.72 0.75 -8.00
N ALA A 609 4.71 -0.47 -7.47
CA ALA A 609 3.54 -1.35 -7.54
C ALA A 609 2.27 -0.62 -7.03
N GLY A 610 1.22 -0.64 -7.86
CA GLY A 610 -0.06 0.03 -7.61
C GLY A 610 -0.11 1.53 -7.85
N GLN A 611 1.01 2.18 -8.18
CA GLN A 611 0.99 3.56 -8.64
C GLN A 611 0.42 3.61 -10.06
N PRO A 612 -0.60 4.44 -10.34
CA PRO A 612 -1.18 4.51 -11.68
C PRO A 612 -0.21 5.10 -12.69
N PHE A 613 -0.20 4.54 -13.89
CA PHE A 613 0.41 5.20 -15.05
C PHE A 613 -0.56 6.26 -15.56
N GLN A 614 -0.05 7.48 -15.78
CA GLN A 614 -0.84 8.60 -16.27
C GLN A 614 -0.18 9.23 -17.49
N PHE A 615 -0.97 9.40 -18.55
CA PHE A 615 -0.58 10.08 -19.77
C PHE A 615 -1.55 11.23 -20.06
N VAL A 616 -1.03 12.46 -20.07
CA VAL A 616 -1.84 13.67 -20.33
C VAL A 616 -1.98 13.86 -21.84
N LEU A 617 -3.22 14.00 -22.30
CA LEU A 617 -3.53 14.26 -23.71
C LEU A 617 -3.34 15.74 -24.05
N GLN A 618 -2.96 16.02 -25.30
CA GLN A 618 -2.81 17.40 -25.76
C GLN A 618 -4.19 18.06 -25.96
N PRO A 619 -4.28 19.40 -25.93
CA PRO A 619 -5.52 20.10 -26.24
C PRO A 619 -6.10 19.67 -27.60
N GLY A 620 -7.36 19.25 -27.61
CA GLY A 620 -8.05 18.74 -28.81
C GLY A 620 -7.97 17.22 -29.01
N GLU A 621 -7.25 16.49 -28.16
CA GLU A 621 -7.15 15.02 -28.21
C GLU A 621 -8.08 14.30 -27.23
N THR A 622 -9.11 14.96 -26.71
CA THR A 622 -9.95 14.48 -25.60
C THR A 622 -10.69 13.16 -25.85
N ASP A 623 -10.76 12.70 -27.09
CA ASP A 623 -11.43 11.45 -27.49
C ASP A 623 -10.44 10.32 -27.82
N LYS A 624 -9.12 10.59 -27.79
CA LYS A 624 -8.10 9.57 -28.06
C LYS A 624 -8.01 8.58 -26.90
N LYS A 625 -7.79 7.30 -27.25
CA LYS A 625 -7.62 6.19 -26.31
C LYS A 625 -6.16 5.76 -26.26
N GLY A 626 -5.80 5.04 -25.20
CA GLY A 626 -4.50 4.39 -25.07
C GLY A 626 -4.62 2.88 -25.02
N GLU A 627 -3.56 2.19 -25.41
CA GLU A 627 -3.39 0.76 -25.23
C GLU A 627 -2.18 0.51 -24.33
N VAL A 628 -2.34 -0.33 -23.31
CA VAL A 628 -1.27 -0.76 -22.42
C VAL A 628 -1.09 -2.27 -22.55
N SER A 629 0.15 -2.69 -22.81
CA SER A 629 0.54 -4.09 -22.93
C SER A 629 1.71 -4.43 -22.01
N PHE A 630 1.67 -5.62 -21.43
CA PHE A 630 2.73 -6.23 -20.63
C PHE A 630 2.64 -7.75 -20.75
N GLU A 631 3.78 -8.45 -20.79
CA GLU A 631 3.86 -9.89 -21.05
C GLU A 631 3.03 -10.73 -20.07
N LYS A 632 2.94 -10.31 -18.79
CA LYS A 632 2.15 -11.04 -17.78
C LYS A 632 0.67 -10.66 -17.73
N LEU A 633 0.24 -9.64 -18.49
CA LEU A 633 -1.19 -9.30 -18.62
C LEU A 633 -1.87 -10.30 -19.55
N ALA A 634 -3.10 -10.68 -19.21
CA ALA A 634 -3.88 -11.63 -20.01
C ALA A 634 -4.27 -11.08 -21.40
N GLN A 635 -4.36 -9.75 -21.53
CA GLN A 635 -4.72 -9.05 -22.76
C GLN A 635 -4.21 -7.60 -22.73
N THR A 636 -4.07 -6.98 -23.90
CA THR A 636 -3.87 -5.53 -24.02
C THR A 636 -5.07 -4.79 -23.46
N ASN A 637 -4.82 -3.83 -22.56
CA ASN A 637 -5.87 -3.03 -21.94
C ASN A 637 -6.05 -1.71 -22.68
N VAL A 638 -7.29 -1.42 -23.10
CA VAL A 638 -7.64 -0.14 -23.71
C VAL A 638 -8.11 0.81 -22.62
N ILE A 639 -7.41 1.93 -22.47
CA ILE A 639 -7.76 2.99 -21.52
C ILE A 639 -8.40 4.18 -22.24
N SER A 640 -9.41 4.76 -21.59
CA SER A 640 -10.18 5.91 -22.11
C SER A 640 -9.87 7.15 -21.28
N PRO A 641 -9.99 8.35 -21.87
CA PRO A 641 -9.61 9.58 -21.19
C PRO A 641 -10.61 9.95 -20.10
N GLU A 642 -10.08 10.36 -18.95
CA GLU A 642 -10.82 10.89 -17.81
C GLU A 642 -10.39 12.33 -17.52
N GLN A 643 -11.29 13.12 -16.93
CA GLN A 643 -11.00 14.49 -16.53
C GLN A 643 -10.41 14.51 -15.12
N ILE A 644 -9.10 14.72 -15.03
CA ILE A 644 -8.36 14.82 -13.76
C ILE A 644 -7.77 16.23 -13.67
N ASN A 645 -8.21 17.03 -12.69
CA ASN A 645 -7.80 18.43 -12.53
C ASN A 645 -7.97 19.27 -13.81
N ASP A 646 -9.13 19.15 -14.47
CA ASP A 646 -9.47 19.82 -15.75
C ASP A 646 -8.58 19.42 -16.94
N LEU A 647 -7.84 18.30 -16.84
CA LEU A 647 -7.05 17.74 -17.93
C LEU A 647 -7.63 16.40 -18.42
N PRO A 648 -7.63 16.16 -19.74
CA PRO A 648 -7.86 14.84 -20.27
C PRO A 648 -6.63 13.94 -20.02
N VAL A 649 -6.79 12.95 -19.15
CA VAL A 649 -5.72 12.02 -18.75
C VAL A 649 -6.14 10.58 -19.07
N LEU A 650 -5.25 9.84 -19.70
CA LEU A 650 -5.35 8.38 -19.83
C LEU A 650 -4.67 7.76 -18.61
N GLU A 651 -5.46 7.06 -17.78
CA GLU A 651 -4.96 6.43 -16.56
C GLU A 651 -5.02 4.90 -16.67
N PHE A 652 -3.95 4.22 -16.26
CA PHE A 652 -3.89 2.77 -16.14
C PHE A 652 -3.55 2.37 -14.70
N ASN A 653 -4.47 1.64 -14.06
CA ASN A 653 -4.43 1.30 -12.65
C ASN A 653 -3.91 -0.12 -12.34
N ASP A 654 -3.87 -1.03 -13.33
CA ASP A 654 -3.44 -2.42 -13.14
C ASP A 654 -1.90 -2.56 -13.17
N THR A 655 -1.24 -1.84 -12.26
CA THR A 655 0.21 -1.75 -12.10
C THR A 655 0.70 -2.56 -10.90
N HIS A 656 0.06 -3.71 -10.61
CA HIS A 656 0.34 -4.54 -9.44
C HIS A 656 1.50 -5.53 -9.62
N GLN A 657 1.96 -5.69 -10.87
CA GLN A 657 3.03 -6.61 -11.26
C GLN A 657 4.25 -5.83 -11.73
N ALA A 658 5.43 -6.18 -11.21
CA ALA A 658 6.68 -5.58 -11.62
C ALA A 658 7.10 -6.06 -13.01
N GLY A 659 7.65 -5.14 -13.81
CA GLY A 659 8.06 -5.41 -15.18
C GLY A 659 8.01 -4.18 -16.08
N PHE A 660 8.43 -4.37 -17.33
CA PHE A 660 8.37 -3.34 -18.37
C PHE A 660 7.02 -3.38 -19.09
N TYR A 661 6.35 -2.24 -19.15
CA TYR A 661 5.08 -2.04 -19.82
C TYR A 661 5.28 -1.14 -21.04
N THR A 662 4.43 -1.32 -22.05
CA THR A 662 4.37 -0.45 -23.21
C THR A 662 3.00 0.21 -23.27
N PHE A 663 2.98 1.53 -23.36
CA PHE A 663 1.81 2.35 -23.66
C PHE A 663 1.89 2.83 -25.10
N GLN A 664 0.78 2.76 -25.82
CA GLN A 664 0.65 3.31 -27.17
C GLN A 664 -0.64 4.12 -27.31
N LEU A 665 -0.54 5.32 -27.88
CA LEU A 665 -1.70 6.12 -28.21
C LEU A 665 -2.41 5.57 -29.46
N VAL A 666 -3.69 5.27 -29.36
CA VAL A 666 -4.46 4.67 -30.46
C VAL A 666 -4.55 5.65 -31.62
N GLY A 667 -4.19 5.18 -32.82
CA GLY A 667 -4.18 5.99 -34.05
C GLY A 667 -2.92 6.85 -34.22
N ASP A 668 -1.95 6.76 -33.31
CA ASP A 668 -0.67 7.47 -33.39
C ASP A 668 0.49 6.58 -32.93
N ALA A 669 1.00 5.77 -33.85
CA ALA A 669 2.10 4.84 -33.58
C ALA A 669 3.40 5.56 -33.14
N GLY A 670 3.54 6.85 -33.47
CA GLY A 670 4.68 7.66 -33.07
C GLY A 670 4.68 8.04 -31.58
N ARG A 671 3.52 7.96 -30.91
CA ARG A 671 3.37 8.25 -29.47
C ARG A 671 3.29 6.96 -28.66
N THR A 672 4.42 6.26 -28.64
CA THR A 672 4.65 5.06 -27.82
C THR A 672 5.57 5.42 -26.65
N GLN A 673 5.23 5.00 -25.44
CA GLN A 673 6.05 5.16 -24.25
C GLN A 673 6.29 3.81 -23.58
N GLN A 674 7.49 3.59 -23.07
CA GLN A 674 7.74 2.49 -22.14
C GLN A 674 7.71 3.04 -20.73
N PHE A 675 7.22 2.24 -19.79
CA PHE A 675 7.32 2.50 -18.37
C PHE A 675 7.61 1.20 -17.63
N VAL A 676 8.07 1.30 -16.40
CA VAL A 676 8.35 0.15 -15.54
C VAL A 676 7.56 0.28 -14.25
N VAL A 677 7.04 -0.85 -13.80
CA VAL A 677 6.58 -1.02 -12.42
C VAL A 677 7.68 -1.73 -11.66
N LYS A 678 8.16 -1.11 -10.58
CA LYS A 678 9.16 -1.65 -9.67
C LYS A 678 8.46 -2.44 -8.55
N HIS A 679 9.11 -3.51 -8.08
CA HIS A 679 8.69 -4.17 -6.85
C HIS A 679 8.99 -3.28 -5.64
N ASP A 680 8.28 -3.51 -4.54
CA ASP A 680 8.55 -2.82 -3.29
C ASP A 680 9.71 -3.49 -2.54
N THR A 681 10.85 -2.80 -2.45
CA THR A 681 12.09 -3.32 -1.87
C THR A 681 12.05 -3.45 -0.35
N ARG A 682 10.96 -3.00 0.31
CA ARG A 682 10.78 -3.20 1.77
C ARG A 682 10.60 -4.67 2.14
N GLU A 683 10.08 -5.48 1.22
CA GLU A 683 9.88 -6.92 1.40
C GLU A 683 11.15 -7.75 1.14
N SER A 684 12.25 -7.10 0.76
CA SER A 684 13.57 -7.75 0.66
C SER A 684 14.22 -7.98 2.03
N ASP A 685 13.76 -7.30 3.09
CA ASP A 685 14.14 -7.61 4.46
C ASP A 685 13.23 -8.74 4.99
N LEU A 686 13.74 -9.96 4.93
CA LEU A 686 13.00 -11.17 5.33
C LEU A 686 12.91 -11.37 6.85
N THR A 687 13.16 -10.31 7.65
CA THR A 687 13.05 -10.38 9.11
C THR A 687 11.63 -10.77 9.52
N MET A 688 11.51 -11.89 10.25
CA MET A 688 10.23 -12.41 10.72
C MET A 688 9.75 -11.72 12.02
N ALA A 689 8.44 -11.53 12.15
CA ALA A 689 7.83 -11.21 13.44
C ALA A 689 7.93 -12.40 14.40
N THR A 690 8.13 -12.14 15.67
CA THR A 690 8.20 -13.18 16.70
C THR A 690 6.82 -13.78 16.99
N ASP A 691 6.79 -15.03 17.47
CA ASP A 691 5.53 -15.67 17.89
C ASP A 691 4.82 -14.88 18.98
N ALA A 692 5.58 -14.20 19.86
CA ALA A 692 5.02 -13.37 20.93
C ALA A 692 4.30 -12.13 20.38
N GLU A 693 4.88 -11.45 19.38
CA GLU A 693 4.28 -10.27 18.73
C GLU A 693 2.96 -10.66 18.04
N ILE A 694 2.94 -11.75 17.26
CA ILE A 694 1.70 -12.18 16.60
C ILE A 694 0.67 -12.72 17.61
N SER A 695 1.09 -13.55 18.56
CA SER A 695 0.16 -14.14 19.54
C SER A 695 -0.41 -13.14 20.55
N ALA A 696 0.27 -12.02 20.80
CA ALA A 696 -0.30 -10.91 21.55
C ALA A 696 -1.52 -10.31 20.85
N THR A 697 -1.55 -10.37 19.52
CA THR A 697 -2.65 -9.83 18.70
C THR A 697 -3.73 -10.86 18.41
N GLY A 698 -3.47 -12.17 18.37
CA GLY A 698 -4.49 -13.18 18.07
C GLY A 698 -4.03 -14.63 18.22
N ASN A 699 -4.84 -15.58 17.72
CA ASN A 699 -4.49 -17.00 17.82
C ASN A 699 -3.51 -17.39 16.70
N LEU A 700 -2.22 -17.56 17.04
CA LEU A 700 -1.20 -18.01 16.10
C LEU A 700 -1.26 -19.53 15.89
N ILE A 701 -1.25 -19.95 14.62
CA ILE A 701 -1.18 -21.34 14.16
C ILE A 701 -0.03 -21.42 13.15
N ASN A 702 1.01 -22.19 13.50
CA ASN A 702 2.10 -22.45 12.56
C ASN A 702 1.68 -23.59 11.62
N TRP A 703 1.54 -23.28 10.33
CA TRP A 703 1.21 -24.28 9.32
C TRP A 703 2.43 -25.15 9.03
N LYS A 704 2.29 -26.47 9.23
CA LYS A 704 3.34 -27.47 8.88
C LYS A 704 2.76 -28.55 7.98
N THR A 705 1.70 -29.22 8.42
CA THR A 705 0.97 -30.23 7.63
C THR A 705 -0.53 -30.14 7.88
N THR A 706 -1.33 -30.59 6.90
CA THR A 706 -2.80 -30.54 6.92
C THR A 706 -3.42 -31.34 8.08
N ALA A 707 -2.76 -32.41 8.52
CA ALA A 707 -3.29 -33.32 9.54
C ALA A 707 -3.25 -32.72 10.96
N ASP A 708 -2.16 -32.04 11.32
CA ASP A 708 -2.04 -31.36 12.61
C ASP A 708 -2.86 -30.06 12.63
N PHE A 709 -3.02 -29.42 11.48
CA PHE A 709 -3.78 -28.19 11.34
C PHE A 709 -5.28 -28.34 11.66
N ASN A 710 -5.96 -29.35 11.09
CA ASN A 710 -7.38 -29.58 11.35
C ASN A 710 -7.66 -29.85 12.84
N LYS A 711 -6.71 -30.48 13.53
CA LYS A 711 -6.76 -30.70 14.97
C LYS A 711 -6.56 -29.41 15.77
N ALA A 712 -5.65 -28.54 15.33
CA ALA A 712 -5.45 -27.22 15.94
C ALA A 712 -6.68 -26.29 15.76
N LEU A 713 -7.28 -26.31 14.56
CA LEU A 713 -8.48 -25.51 14.25
C LEU A 713 -9.71 -25.98 15.04
N SER A 714 -9.92 -27.30 15.13
CA SER A 714 -11.06 -27.87 15.87
C SER A 714 -10.97 -27.66 17.38
N LYS A 715 -9.76 -27.67 17.97
CA LYS A 715 -9.56 -27.39 19.40
C LYS A 715 -9.96 -25.97 19.82
N ASN A 716 -9.90 -25.02 18.90
CA ASN A 716 -10.24 -23.60 19.14
C ASN A 716 -11.72 -23.27 18.89
N ARG A 717 -12.52 -24.19 18.33
CA ARG A 717 -13.94 -23.97 18.02
C ARG A 717 -14.81 -24.33 19.21
N PHE A 718 -15.42 -23.30 19.83
CA PHE A 718 -16.31 -23.47 20.97
C PHE A 718 -17.75 -23.74 20.53
N GLY A 719 -18.38 -24.77 21.09
CA GLY A 719 -19.82 -24.94 21.09
C GLY A 719 -20.30 -26.22 20.40
N ALA A 720 -20.75 -27.19 21.20
CA ALA A 720 -21.49 -28.34 20.71
C ALA A 720 -22.99 -28.01 20.66
N GLU A 721 -23.63 -28.19 19.51
CA GLU A 721 -25.07 -28.04 19.38
C GLU A 721 -25.79 -29.34 19.81
N TYR A 722 -26.64 -29.27 20.84
CA TYR A 722 -27.38 -30.44 21.35
C TYR A 722 -28.79 -30.59 20.77
N TRP A 723 -29.19 -29.71 19.85
CA TRP A 723 -30.58 -29.65 19.36
C TRP A 723 -31.03 -30.98 18.74
N PHE A 724 -30.14 -31.70 18.05
CA PHE A 724 -30.46 -32.97 17.41
C PHE A 724 -30.74 -34.10 18.42
N LEU A 725 -29.99 -34.17 19.52
CA LEU A 725 -30.24 -35.13 20.59
C LEU A 725 -31.57 -34.84 21.31
N ILE A 726 -31.85 -33.57 21.54
CA ILE A 726 -33.13 -33.13 22.11
C ILE A 726 -34.27 -33.47 21.15
N PHE A 727 -34.08 -33.28 19.83
CA PHE A 727 -35.05 -33.63 18.79
C PHE A 727 -35.30 -35.14 18.70
N LEU A 728 -34.25 -35.96 18.77
CA LEU A 728 -34.39 -37.43 18.84
C LEU A 728 -35.16 -37.85 20.10
N GLY A 729 -34.90 -37.18 21.23
CA GLY A 729 -35.66 -37.35 22.47
C GLY A 729 -37.15 -36.98 22.31
N ILE A 730 -37.47 -35.94 21.56
CA ILE A 730 -38.86 -35.58 21.21
C ILE A 730 -39.52 -36.70 20.40
N LEU A 731 -38.85 -37.21 19.35
CA LEU A 731 -39.38 -38.31 18.54
C LEU A 731 -39.67 -39.56 19.38
N ALA A 732 -38.75 -39.90 20.30
CA ALA A 732 -38.95 -41.01 21.24
C ALA A 732 -40.15 -40.77 22.17
N LEU A 733 -40.32 -39.55 22.70
CA LEU A 733 -41.45 -39.18 23.56
C LEU A 733 -42.78 -39.17 22.80
N VAL A 734 -42.81 -38.74 21.54
CA VAL A 734 -44.00 -38.82 20.68
C VAL A 734 -44.39 -40.27 20.42
N GLY A 735 -43.42 -41.14 20.13
CA GLY A 735 -43.65 -42.59 20.00
C GLY A 735 -44.17 -43.22 21.30
N LEU A 736 -43.58 -42.84 22.44
CA LEU A 736 -44.01 -43.29 23.76
C LEU A 736 -45.42 -42.81 24.11
N GLU A 737 -45.75 -41.55 23.82
CA GLU A 737 -47.10 -40.99 24.01
C GLU A 737 -48.13 -41.78 23.21
N THR A 738 -47.84 -42.05 21.94
CA THR A 738 -48.73 -42.78 21.04
C THR A 738 -48.94 -44.22 21.53
N TYR A 739 -47.87 -44.90 21.93
CA TYR A 739 -47.94 -46.26 22.48
C TYR A 739 -48.74 -46.33 23.78
N LEU A 740 -48.46 -45.41 24.73
CA LEU A 740 -49.16 -45.37 26.01
C LEU A 740 -50.63 -45.00 25.84
N ALA A 741 -50.95 -44.06 24.95
CA ALA A 741 -52.33 -43.69 24.62
C ALA A 741 -53.11 -44.88 24.07
N GLN A 742 -52.51 -45.68 23.18
CA GLN A 742 -53.13 -46.89 22.64
C GLN A 742 -53.32 -47.97 23.72
N LYS A 743 -52.30 -48.22 24.56
CA LYS A 743 -52.35 -49.21 25.63
C LYS A 743 -53.39 -48.85 26.70
N PHE A 744 -53.49 -47.58 27.08
CA PHE A 744 -54.50 -47.09 28.04
C PHE A 744 -55.91 -47.04 27.43
N SER A 745 -56.04 -46.94 26.11
CA SER A 745 -57.32 -47.08 25.42
C SER A 745 -57.82 -48.53 25.35
N GLN A 746 -56.92 -49.53 25.34
CA GLN A 746 -57.29 -50.96 25.33
C GLN A 746 -57.71 -51.48 26.72
N ALA A 747 -57.37 -50.76 27.79
CA ALA A 747 -57.67 -51.12 29.18
C ALA A 747 -58.93 -50.42 29.76
N LYS A 748 -59.62 -49.61 28.94
CA LYS A 748 -60.94 -49.00 29.24
C LYS A 748 -62.05 -49.89 28.70
#